data_AF-A0A3C1V9M7-F1
#
_entry.id   AF-A0A3C1V9M7-F1
#
_cell.length_a   1.000
_cell.length_b   1.000
_cell.length_c   1.000
_cell.angle_alpha   90.00
_cell.angle_beta   90.00
_cell.angle_gamma   90.00
#
_symmetry.space_group_name_H-M   'P 1'
#
loop_
_entity.id
_entity.type
_entity.pdbx_description
1 polymer ?
#
loop_
_entity_poly.entity_id
_entity_poly.type
_entity_poly.pdbx_seq_one_letter_code
_entity_poly.pdbx_strand_id
1 'polypeptide(L)'
;MKKQSPYWKMSACLAAAALTLIGSVSAVRAAAPALNGSVTLRPLTPTEIKTYNLTNPAAQFSAGISTVGIGEPVYVDAMVNAAIAPSNIVGVVWTLTNRPAGSTAALSAGLLGTNVPLYKTADRISGENSTAVYQLAGRTFFRPDVVGSYTINATITTVGSGTTNLTTKVTGATYLGITACAACHSGAFSGAPSIYPTYTNTAHASYFTRAIDGLVSSHYSKSCISCHTVGYDTNSFANNGGFDDVAAVLGWTFPTVLTNGNWANLPEQLKDVANIQCENCHGPGSQHMFSGGQVGNTNAISISYAAADCGQCHDSLTGHFKNAEWNASLHSRSARQTSPQCVRCHTGPGFVGWATAGGMSAQNMYPTNIIAANAYSTNILTTAPNTTYEAITCQACHDPHDASNPHQLRMGYNVTLSDGTTVTNAGSGGFCMECHNSRNGSVTNMLAKYPLNQPNWAGGVGFGPHDSPQADMLEGVNAITYGQQIPSAPHANVVSNTCAGCHMQTIAATDPAFTKAGGHTFKMSYINTNGIEVPVTYVCSQCHGTVTDFDIPAPDYVGYGYSQGIQTQVQILLNQLSMLLPPKGYQANPANYVADGVVKTINYQWGATNMPTKYLNAAYNYLFVSADGSFGVHNSKYAVGLLKASIANLTGISTAGGLPDAWEIANFGSNFASNPLAGPNAVNNPAGIPNWMMYALGLAPNAGFTVAGSGVIYFNGDNIVNGATNTIAIYTAAEVAFDTVVGTTYQIQGITALTGSWQNIGTNIVGTGSSISYVTPTRGTTQMFFRVVHTP
;
A
#
# COMPACT_ATOMS: atom_id res chain seq x y z
N MET A 1 46.55 -31.23 -52.52
CA MET A 1 45.25 -31.95 -52.59
C MET A 1 44.34 -31.33 -51.54
N LYS A 2 43.16 -30.75 -51.76
CA LYS A 2 42.19 -30.67 -52.87
C LYS A 2 41.78 -29.21 -53.09
N LYS A 3 41.26 -28.93 -54.29
CA LYS A 3 40.87 -27.63 -54.88
C LYS A 3 39.82 -26.88 -54.04
N GLN A 4 40.02 -25.57 -53.81
CA GLN A 4 38.97 -24.62 -53.45
C GLN A 4 38.62 -23.78 -54.70
N SER A 5 37.34 -23.78 -55.08
CA SER A 5 36.80 -22.94 -56.17
C SER A 5 36.02 -21.74 -55.59
N PRO A 6 35.80 -20.67 -56.38
CA PRO A 6 35.48 -19.34 -55.89
C PRO A 6 34.01 -18.98 -56.14
N TYR A 7 33.17 -18.92 -55.09
CA TYR A 7 31.78 -18.45 -55.21
C TYR A 7 31.30 -17.60 -54.03
N TRP A 8 32.17 -16.76 -53.45
CA TRP A 8 31.80 -15.88 -52.33
C TRP A 8 31.72 -14.38 -52.65
N LYS A 9 31.56 -14.01 -53.93
CA LYS A 9 31.45 -12.59 -54.35
C LYS A 9 30.23 -12.22 -55.20
N MET A 10 29.21 -13.08 -55.29
CA MET A 10 27.94 -12.72 -55.96
C MET A 10 26.69 -12.74 -55.07
N SER A 11 26.76 -13.21 -53.82
CA SER A 11 25.61 -13.18 -52.90
C SER A 11 25.50 -11.91 -52.06
N ALA A 12 26.54 -11.06 -52.04
CA ALA A 12 26.54 -9.80 -51.29
C ALA A 12 25.86 -8.63 -52.04
N CYS A 13 25.78 -8.67 -53.38
CA CYS A 13 25.16 -7.60 -54.16
C CYS A 13 23.65 -7.79 -54.41
N LEU A 14 23.11 -9.01 -54.27
CA LEU A 14 21.67 -9.28 -54.36
C LEU A 14 20.94 -9.10 -53.01
N ALA A 15 21.62 -9.25 -51.87
CA ALA A 15 21.06 -8.95 -50.56
C ALA A 15 20.99 -7.43 -50.28
N ALA A 16 21.89 -6.63 -50.86
CA ALA A 16 21.88 -5.17 -50.73
C ALA A 16 20.78 -4.49 -51.57
N ALA A 17 20.41 -5.06 -52.73
CA ALA A 17 19.33 -4.53 -53.56
C ALA A 17 17.92 -4.95 -53.08
N ALA A 18 17.79 -6.06 -52.36
CA ALA A 18 16.54 -6.48 -51.73
C ALA A 18 16.24 -5.73 -50.41
N LEU A 19 17.26 -5.17 -49.74
CA LEU A 19 17.07 -4.34 -48.55
C LEU A 19 16.75 -2.87 -48.87
N THR A 20 16.97 -2.41 -50.09
CA THR A 20 16.63 -1.04 -50.53
C THR A 20 15.28 -0.92 -51.24
N LEU A 21 14.54 -2.03 -51.38
CA LEU A 21 13.20 -2.09 -51.99
C LEU A 21 12.09 -2.57 -51.04
N ILE A 22 12.35 -2.56 -49.73
CA ILE A 22 11.32 -2.49 -48.68
C ILE A 22 11.30 -1.04 -48.14
N GLY A 23 11.25 -0.09 -49.08
CA GLY A 23 11.24 1.35 -48.82
C GLY A 23 9.84 1.94 -48.97
N SER A 24 8.83 1.27 -48.43
CA SER A 24 7.48 1.82 -48.21
C SER A 24 6.66 0.81 -47.42
N VAL A 25 7.17 0.41 -46.25
CA VAL A 25 6.24 -0.01 -45.19
C VAL A 25 5.43 1.25 -44.92
N SER A 26 4.20 1.31 -45.43
CA SER A 26 3.24 2.30 -45.00
C SER A 26 3.32 2.30 -43.48
N ALA A 27 3.84 3.38 -42.89
CA ALA A 27 3.77 3.55 -41.45
C ALA A 27 2.29 3.41 -41.14
N VAL A 28 1.89 2.26 -40.59
CA VAL A 28 0.56 2.08 -40.04
C VAL A 28 0.55 3.05 -38.89
N ARG A 29 0.10 4.28 -39.17
CA ARG A 29 -0.12 5.30 -38.16
C ARG A 29 -1.03 4.62 -37.17
N ALA A 30 -0.51 4.39 -35.97
CA ALA A 30 -1.32 3.92 -34.86
C ALA A 30 -2.57 4.80 -34.83
N ALA A 31 -3.75 4.15 -34.79
CA ALA A 31 -5.01 4.89 -34.73
C ALA A 31 -4.92 5.90 -33.58
N ALA A 32 -5.39 7.13 -33.81
CA ALA A 32 -5.41 8.13 -32.76
C ALA A 32 -6.17 7.57 -31.55
N PRO A 33 -5.70 7.85 -30.31
CA PRO A 33 -6.36 7.32 -29.12
C PRO A 33 -7.80 7.86 -29.06
N ALA A 34 -8.73 7.04 -28.56
CA ALA A 34 -10.10 7.47 -28.37
C ALA A 34 -10.16 8.70 -27.43
N LEU A 35 -10.98 9.69 -27.80
CA LEU A 35 -11.22 10.88 -27.01
C LEU A 35 -12.20 10.57 -25.87
N ASN A 36 -11.67 10.43 -24.66
CA ASN A 36 -12.45 10.34 -23.43
C ASN A 36 -12.30 11.65 -22.67
N GLY A 37 -13.37 12.43 -22.60
CA GLY A 37 -13.37 13.72 -21.91
C GLY A 37 -14.24 13.72 -20.66
N SER A 38 -13.99 14.68 -19.77
CA SER A 38 -14.79 14.93 -18.57
C SER A 38 -14.88 16.44 -18.30
N VAL A 39 -16.00 16.90 -17.74
CA VAL A 39 -16.18 18.28 -17.27
C VAL A 39 -16.56 18.23 -15.79
N THR A 40 -15.81 18.96 -14.97
CA THR A 40 -15.97 18.90 -13.51
C THR A 40 -16.00 20.30 -12.91
N LEU A 41 -16.81 20.45 -11.87
CA LEU A 41 -16.75 21.61 -11.00
C LEU A 41 -15.44 21.51 -10.23
N ARG A 42 -14.60 22.53 -10.40
CA ARG A 42 -13.23 22.53 -9.93
C ARG A 42 -13.17 23.23 -8.57
N PRO A 43 -12.78 22.53 -7.50
CA PRO A 43 -12.52 23.18 -6.24
C PRO A 43 -11.32 24.11 -6.31
N LEU A 44 -11.27 25.08 -5.42
CA LEU A 44 -10.12 25.96 -5.22
C LEU A 44 -9.94 26.19 -3.73
N THR A 45 -8.82 25.73 -3.18
CA THR A 45 -8.57 25.75 -1.73
C THR A 45 -7.68 26.92 -1.30
N PRO A 46 -7.66 27.28 0.00
CA PRO A 46 -6.77 28.34 0.50
C PRO A 46 -5.28 28.09 0.20
N THR A 47 -4.81 26.83 0.32
CA THR A 47 -3.41 26.51 -0.02
C THR A 47 -3.12 26.68 -1.50
N GLU A 48 -4.02 26.29 -2.42
CA GLU A 48 -3.83 26.53 -3.86
C GLU A 48 -3.76 28.04 -4.19
N ILE A 49 -4.67 28.84 -3.62
CA ILE A 49 -4.68 30.30 -3.81
C ILE A 49 -3.33 30.91 -3.41
N LYS A 50 -2.79 30.50 -2.25
CA LYS A 50 -1.48 30.96 -1.78
C LYS A 50 -0.33 30.43 -2.64
N THR A 51 -0.35 29.14 -2.99
CA THR A 51 0.72 28.46 -3.73
C THR A 51 0.90 29.03 -5.14
N TYR A 52 -0.21 29.32 -5.82
CA TYR A 52 -0.21 29.84 -7.19
C TYR A 52 -0.37 31.36 -7.27
N ASN A 53 -0.30 32.06 -6.13
CA ASN A 53 -0.41 33.52 -6.02
C ASN A 53 -1.64 34.10 -6.75
N LEU A 54 -2.83 33.52 -6.51
CA LEU A 54 -4.08 33.92 -7.15
C LEU A 54 -4.73 35.12 -6.43
N THR A 55 -3.96 36.20 -6.28
CA THR A 55 -4.32 37.35 -5.42
C THR A 55 -4.70 38.62 -6.19
N ASN A 56 -4.47 38.67 -7.52
CA ASN A 56 -4.79 39.84 -8.33
C ASN A 56 -5.43 39.50 -9.69
N PRO A 57 -6.77 39.66 -9.82
CA PRO A 57 -7.72 39.88 -8.72
C PRO A 57 -7.75 38.66 -7.78
N ALA A 58 -8.19 38.86 -6.55
CA ALA A 58 -8.22 37.78 -5.56
C ALA A 58 -9.21 36.68 -5.99
N ALA A 59 -8.70 35.47 -6.16
CA ALA A 59 -9.54 34.30 -6.31
C ALA A 59 -10.21 33.98 -4.97
N GLN A 60 -11.47 33.59 -5.03
CA GLN A 60 -12.23 33.11 -3.88
C GLN A 60 -12.17 31.59 -3.86
N PHE A 61 -12.17 31.01 -2.67
CA PHE A 61 -12.20 29.56 -2.55
C PHE A 61 -13.51 29.01 -3.12
N SER A 62 -13.52 27.74 -3.47
CA SER A 62 -14.71 27.03 -3.93
C SER A 62 -14.61 25.57 -3.51
N ALA A 63 -15.69 25.02 -2.96
CA ALA A 63 -15.75 23.60 -2.59
C ALA A 63 -15.84 22.67 -3.82
N GLY A 64 -16.13 23.22 -5.01
CA GLY A 64 -16.34 22.44 -6.25
C GLY A 64 -17.59 21.56 -6.20
N ILE A 65 -18.63 22.03 -5.51
CA ILE A 65 -19.95 21.38 -5.38
C ILE A 65 -20.96 21.94 -6.38
N SER A 66 -22.05 21.22 -6.63
CA SER A 66 -23.05 21.56 -7.66
C SER A 66 -24.11 22.56 -7.22
N THR A 67 -24.24 22.84 -5.93
CA THR A 67 -25.17 23.83 -5.37
C THR A 67 -24.35 24.90 -4.68
N VAL A 68 -24.46 26.14 -5.14
CA VAL A 68 -23.61 27.26 -4.70
C VAL A 68 -24.45 28.50 -4.43
N GLY A 69 -23.95 29.40 -3.60
CA GLY A 69 -24.58 30.69 -3.34
C GLY A 69 -24.67 31.52 -4.61
N ILE A 70 -25.77 32.24 -4.79
CA ILE A 70 -25.80 33.31 -5.80
C ILE A 70 -24.66 34.29 -5.50
N GLY A 71 -23.97 34.73 -6.55
CA GLY A 71 -22.79 35.56 -6.46
C GLY A 71 -21.49 34.83 -6.16
N GLU A 72 -21.51 33.56 -5.73
CA GLU A 72 -20.30 32.79 -5.43
C GLU A 72 -19.59 32.28 -6.69
N PRO A 73 -18.27 32.08 -6.66
CA PRO A 73 -17.50 31.62 -7.80
C PRO A 73 -17.74 30.14 -8.13
N VAL A 74 -17.93 29.84 -9.41
CA VAL A 74 -17.88 28.47 -9.93
C VAL A 74 -16.76 28.35 -10.95
N TYR A 75 -15.75 27.57 -10.59
CA TYR A 75 -14.66 27.19 -11.50
C TYR A 75 -14.96 25.85 -12.16
N VAL A 76 -14.62 25.70 -13.43
CA VAL A 76 -14.91 24.49 -14.20
C VAL A 76 -13.70 24.07 -15.02
N ASP A 77 -13.32 22.80 -14.89
CA ASP A 77 -12.24 22.19 -15.68
C ASP A 77 -12.85 21.21 -16.70
N ALA A 78 -12.48 21.36 -17.97
CA ALA A 78 -12.64 20.35 -19.01
C ALA A 78 -11.34 19.56 -19.16
N MET A 79 -11.46 18.25 -19.21
CA MET A 79 -10.34 17.31 -19.17
C MET A 79 -10.45 16.32 -20.33
N VAL A 80 -9.30 15.84 -20.80
CA VAL A 80 -9.19 14.75 -21.79
C VAL A 80 -8.19 13.71 -21.31
N ASN A 81 -8.36 12.45 -21.72
CA ASN A 81 -7.45 11.37 -21.36
C ASN A 81 -6.00 11.72 -21.71
N ALA A 82 -5.07 11.35 -20.83
CA ALA A 82 -3.65 11.69 -20.93
C ALA A 82 -2.95 11.12 -22.18
N ALA A 83 -3.57 10.15 -22.86
CA ALA A 83 -3.07 9.58 -24.12
C ALA A 83 -3.14 10.56 -25.31
N ILE A 84 -3.98 11.59 -25.24
CA ILE A 84 -4.05 12.65 -26.26
C ILE A 84 -2.81 13.54 -26.10
N ALA A 85 -2.01 13.75 -27.14
CA ALA A 85 -0.89 14.70 -27.03
C ALA A 85 -1.43 16.12 -26.77
N PRO A 86 -0.81 16.93 -25.88
CA PRO A 86 -1.26 18.31 -25.63
C PRO A 86 -1.39 19.15 -26.91
N SER A 87 -0.48 18.95 -27.87
CA SER A 87 -0.50 19.62 -29.19
C SER A 87 -1.71 19.26 -30.06
N ASN A 88 -2.42 18.18 -29.75
CA ASN A 88 -3.60 17.74 -30.47
C ASN A 88 -4.89 18.31 -29.87
N ILE A 89 -4.84 19.02 -28.74
CA ILE A 89 -6.01 19.70 -28.17
C ILE A 89 -6.16 21.04 -28.89
N VAL A 90 -7.16 21.16 -29.77
CA VAL A 90 -7.39 22.39 -30.56
C VAL A 90 -7.98 23.49 -29.68
N GLY A 91 -8.88 23.11 -28.78
CA GLY A 91 -9.48 24.03 -27.83
C GLY A 91 -10.80 23.51 -27.26
N VAL A 92 -11.36 24.30 -26.35
CA VAL A 92 -12.66 24.05 -25.74
C VAL A 92 -13.57 25.25 -25.98
N VAL A 93 -14.73 25.00 -26.57
CA VAL A 93 -15.79 26.00 -26.71
C VAL A 93 -16.76 25.83 -25.55
N TRP A 94 -16.97 26.91 -24.79
CA TRP A 94 -17.82 26.92 -23.62
C TRP A 94 -19.13 27.66 -23.90
N THR A 95 -20.25 27.08 -23.48
CA THR A 95 -21.56 27.73 -23.57
C THR A 95 -22.39 27.50 -22.32
N LEU A 96 -23.14 28.52 -21.92
CA LEU A 96 -24.15 28.41 -20.87
C LEU A 96 -25.48 28.07 -21.56
N THR A 97 -25.81 26.78 -21.64
CA THR A 97 -26.94 26.28 -22.44
C THR A 97 -28.28 26.41 -21.73
N ASN A 98 -28.27 26.54 -20.41
CA ASN A 98 -29.45 26.83 -19.59
C ASN A 98 -29.09 27.87 -18.53
N ARG A 99 -29.98 28.84 -18.32
CA ARG A 99 -29.92 29.81 -17.22
C ARG A 99 -31.33 30.19 -16.77
N PRO A 100 -31.55 30.52 -15.48
CA PRO A 100 -32.84 30.98 -14.99
C PRO A 100 -33.33 32.25 -15.70
N ALA A 101 -34.64 32.44 -15.74
CA ALA A 101 -35.23 33.65 -16.32
C ALA A 101 -34.72 34.89 -15.57
N GLY A 102 -34.29 35.92 -16.30
CA GLY A 102 -33.69 37.14 -15.75
C GLY A 102 -32.19 37.05 -15.45
N SER A 103 -31.56 35.88 -15.58
CA SER A 103 -30.12 35.72 -15.39
C SER A 103 -29.32 36.42 -16.50
N THR A 104 -28.32 37.19 -16.09
CA THR A 104 -27.29 37.84 -16.91
C THR A 104 -25.94 37.14 -16.82
N ALA A 105 -25.85 36.05 -16.06
CA ALA A 105 -24.62 35.29 -15.87
C ALA A 105 -23.97 34.91 -17.20
N ALA A 106 -22.64 35.09 -17.24
CA ALA A 106 -21.82 34.82 -18.40
C ALA A 106 -20.56 34.04 -17.99
N LEU A 107 -20.08 33.21 -18.91
CA LEU A 107 -18.84 32.47 -18.77
C LEU A 107 -17.65 33.40 -19.06
N SER A 108 -16.57 33.24 -18.30
CA SER A 108 -15.29 33.93 -18.52
C SER A 108 -14.12 32.95 -18.34
N ALA A 109 -12.92 33.36 -18.75
CA ALA A 109 -11.73 32.50 -18.66
C ALA A 109 -11.31 32.17 -17.20
N GLY A 110 -11.83 32.88 -16.20
CA GLY A 110 -11.45 32.72 -14.80
C GLY A 110 -10.03 33.21 -14.49
N LEU A 111 -9.55 32.89 -13.27
CA LEU A 111 -8.24 33.32 -12.75
C LEU A 111 -7.18 32.22 -12.76
N LEU A 112 -7.57 31.02 -13.17
CA LEU A 112 -6.76 29.82 -13.04
C LEU A 112 -5.90 29.64 -14.30
N GLY A 113 -4.61 29.93 -14.16
CA GLY A 113 -3.62 29.68 -15.21
C GLY A 113 -3.37 28.20 -15.47
N THR A 114 -2.62 27.91 -16.54
CA THR A 114 -2.19 26.55 -16.90
C THR A 114 -1.19 25.94 -15.92
N ASN A 115 -0.55 26.76 -15.09
CA ASN A 115 0.33 26.33 -13.99
C ASN A 115 -0.43 25.66 -12.84
N VAL A 116 -1.73 25.92 -12.70
CA VAL A 116 -2.55 25.30 -11.67
C VAL A 116 -2.99 23.91 -12.16
N PRO A 117 -2.62 22.80 -11.50
CA PRO A 117 -2.96 21.46 -11.96
C PRO A 117 -4.46 21.17 -11.81
N LEU A 118 -4.90 20.02 -12.32
CA LEU A 118 -6.20 19.45 -11.93
C LEU A 118 -6.18 19.20 -10.43
N TYR A 119 -7.25 19.60 -9.73
CA TYR A 119 -7.31 19.53 -8.27
C TYR A 119 -7.16 18.09 -7.75
N LYS A 120 -7.98 17.16 -8.25
CA LYS A 120 -7.96 15.78 -7.78
C LYS A 120 -6.70 15.07 -8.26
N THR A 121 -5.90 14.54 -7.33
CA THR A 121 -4.72 13.72 -7.66
C THR A 121 -5.10 12.52 -8.51
N ALA A 122 -6.22 11.87 -8.17
CA ALA A 122 -6.78 10.76 -8.92
C ALA A 122 -7.17 11.06 -10.38
N ASP A 123 -7.45 12.32 -10.73
CA ASP A 123 -7.71 12.73 -12.11
C ASP A 123 -6.41 12.93 -12.90
N ARG A 124 -5.30 13.20 -12.21
CA ARG A 124 -3.97 13.33 -12.82
C ARG A 124 -3.34 11.95 -13.01
N ILE A 125 -3.32 11.16 -11.95
CA ILE A 125 -2.60 9.89 -11.86
C ILE A 125 -3.38 8.86 -11.03
N SER A 126 -3.23 7.57 -11.34
CA SER A 126 -3.89 6.47 -10.64
C SER A 126 -2.89 5.42 -10.17
N GLY A 127 -3.12 4.92 -8.95
CA GLY A 127 -2.37 3.82 -8.34
C GLY A 127 -0.94 4.19 -7.96
N GLU A 128 -0.23 3.21 -7.42
CA GLU A 128 1.16 3.35 -6.98
C GLU A 128 2.11 3.71 -8.13
N ASN A 129 1.92 3.05 -9.29
CA ASN A 129 2.68 3.32 -10.52
C ASN A 129 2.42 4.71 -11.13
N SER A 130 1.54 5.52 -10.55
CA SER A 130 1.27 6.90 -10.95
C SER A 130 0.91 7.04 -12.43
N THR A 131 0.13 6.09 -12.97
CA THR A 131 -0.29 6.08 -14.38
C THR A 131 -1.14 7.31 -14.68
N ALA A 132 -0.75 8.12 -15.68
CA ALA A 132 -1.48 9.31 -16.06
C ALA A 132 -2.91 8.99 -16.54
N VAL A 133 -3.90 9.76 -16.07
CA VAL A 133 -5.32 9.51 -16.35
C VAL A 133 -5.88 10.60 -17.26
N TYR A 134 -5.98 11.83 -16.77
CA TYR A 134 -6.47 12.99 -17.50
C TYR A 134 -5.44 14.12 -17.50
N GLN A 135 -5.60 15.02 -18.46
CA GLN A 135 -4.94 16.31 -18.53
C GLN A 135 -5.98 17.40 -18.80
N LEU A 136 -5.61 18.64 -18.48
CA LEU A 136 -6.46 19.80 -18.71
C LEU A 136 -6.61 20.08 -20.21
N ALA A 137 -7.84 20.22 -20.68
CA ALA A 137 -8.16 20.66 -22.04
C ALA A 137 -8.57 22.15 -22.08
N GLY A 138 -9.26 22.63 -21.05
CA GLY A 138 -9.66 24.02 -20.95
C GLY A 138 -10.34 24.32 -19.62
N ARG A 139 -10.51 25.60 -19.31
CA ARG A 139 -11.19 26.08 -18.10
C ARG A 139 -12.18 27.18 -18.43
N THR A 140 -13.18 27.30 -17.56
CA THR A 140 -14.08 28.45 -17.55
C THR A 140 -14.53 28.76 -16.13
N PHE A 141 -15.18 29.89 -15.98
CA PHE A 141 -15.62 30.46 -14.73
C PHE A 141 -16.96 31.16 -14.93
N PHE A 142 -17.85 31.12 -13.93
CA PHE A 142 -18.99 32.03 -13.86
C PHE A 142 -19.47 32.20 -12.41
N ARG A 143 -20.41 33.12 -12.21
CA ARG A 143 -21.15 33.30 -10.96
C ARG A 143 -22.65 33.20 -11.27
N PRO A 144 -23.40 32.30 -10.60
CA PRO A 144 -24.86 32.32 -10.64
C PRO A 144 -25.35 33.66 -10.09
N ASP A 145 -26.25 34.35 -10.80
CA ASP A 145 -26.77 35.67 -10.39
C ASP A 145 -28.26 35.63 -10.02
N VAL A 146 -28.94 34.55 -10.39
CA VAL A 146 -30.35 34.28 -10.09
C VAL A 146 -30.48 32.86 -9.54
N VAL A 147 -31.41 32.67 -8.59
CA VAL A 147 -31.74 31.35 -8.06
C VAL A 147 -32.29 30.43 -9.17
N GLY A 148 -31.78 29.20 -9.25
CA GLY A 148 -32.22 28.19 -10.21
C GLY A 148 -31.07 27.41 -10.86
N SER A 149 -31.40 26.66 -11.90
CA SER A 149 -30.44 25.76 -12.57
C SER A 149 -29.71 26.42 -13.73
N TYR A 150 -28.40 26.17 -13.79
CA TYR A 150 -27.48 26.55 -14.85
C TYR A 150 -26.88 25.28 -15.47
N THR A 151 -26.77 25.24 -16.79
CA THR A 151 -26.07 24.15 -17.49
C THR A 151 -24.92 24.71 -18.29
N ILE A 152 -23.72 24.19 -18.02
CA ILE A 152 -22.49 24.54 -18.69
C ILE A 152 -22.14 23.42 -19.66
N ASN A 153 -21.91 23.75 -20.91
CA ASN A 153 -21.48 22.83 -21.94
C ASN A 153 -20.04 23.13 -22.39
N ALA A 154 -19.24 22.08 -22.53
CA ALA A 154 -17.87 22.10 -23.02
C ALA A 154 -17.78 21.25 -24.29
N THR A 155 -17.48 21.90 -25.42
CA THR A 155 -17.18 21.22 -26.68
C THR A 155 -15.67 21.15 -26.84
N ILE A 156 -15.08 19.97 -26.65
CA ILE A 156 -13.64 19.75 -26.76
C ILE A 156 -13.34 19.24 -28.17
N THR A 157 -12.46 19.94 -28.89
CA THR A 157 -12.04 19.55 -30.24
C THR A 157 -10.58 19.12 -30.24
N THR A 158 -10.28 17.99 -30.88
CA THR A 158 -8.93 17.45 -30.99
C THR A 158 -8.57 17.14 -32.45
N VAL A 159 -7.28 17.19 -32.75
CA VAL A 159 -6.72 16.70 -34.01
C VAL A 159 -6.59 15.19 -33.95
N GLY A 160 -7.21 14.48 -34.90
CA GLY A 160 -7.11 13.04 -35.04
C GLY A 160 -8.06 12.21 -34.18
N SER A 161 -8.49 12.71 -33.02
CA SER A 161 -9.40 11.99 -32.10
C SER A 161 -10.84 12.53 -32.08
N GLY A 162 -11.16 13.55 -32.89
CA GLY A 162 -12.50 14.08 -33.09
C GLY A 162 -12.92 15.13 -32.05
N THR A 163 -14.24 15.26 -31.85
CA THR A 163 -14.85 16.25 -30.95
C THR A 163 -15.79 15.54 -29.96
N THR A 164 -15.84 16.01 -28.72
CA THR A 164 -16.81 15.55 -27.71
C THR A 164 -17.53 16.72 -27.04
N ASN A 165 -18.77 16.51 -26.62
CA ASN A 165 -19.59 17.48 -25.90
C ASN A 165 -19.89 16.95 -24.50
N LEU A 166 -19.60 17.76 -23.49
CA LEU A 166 -19.73 17.40 -22.09
C LEU A 166 -20.52 18.48 -21.37
N THR A 167 -21.36 18.10 -20.42
CA THR A 167 -22.14 19.07 -19.64
C THR A 167 -22.00 18.85 -18.15
N THR A 168 -22.06 19.94 -17.39
CA THR A 168 -22.23 19.92 -15.94
C THR A 168 -23.35 20.89 -15.55
N LYS A 169 -24.04 20.58 -14.45
CA LYS A 169 -25.13 21.39 -13.92
C LYS A 169 -24.73 22.03 -12.61
N VAL A 170 -25.21 23.25 -12.42
CA VAL A 170 -25.04 24.02 -11.19
C VAL A 170 -26.40 24.55 -10.77
N THR A 171 -26.67 24.56 -9.48
CA THR A 171 -27.86 25.16 -8.88
C THR A 171 -27.41 26.38 -8.09
N GLY A 172 -27.79 27.58 -8.55
CA GLY A 172 -27.66 28.81 -7.76
C GLY A 172 -28.77 28.86 -6.74
N ALA A 173 -28.43 29.05 -5.47
CA ALA A 173 -29.39 29.08 -4.36
C ALA A 173 -28.96 30.10 -3.29
N THR A 174 -29.77 30.19 -2.23
CA THR A 174 -29.55 31.05 -1.06
C THR A 174 -29.53 30.19 0.20
N TYR A 175 -28.72 30.58 1.17
CA TYR A 175 -28.61 29.91 2.46
C TYR A 175 -29.89 30.10 3.27
N LEU A 176 -30.29 29.06 4.00
CA LEU A 176 -31.51 29.06 4.80
C LEU A 176 -31.26 28.99 6.31
N GLY A 177 -30.11 28.48 6.74
CA GLY A 177 -29.80 28.23 8.13
C GLY A 177 -30.19 26.83 8.63
N ILE A 178 -29.68 26.45 9.79
CA ILE A 178 -29.81 25.11 10.35
C ILE A 178 -31.25 24.74 10.70
N THR A 179 -32.09 25.72 11.08
CA THR A 179 -33.51 25.49 11.39
C THR A 179 -34.27 24.92 10.20
N ALA A 180 -33.96 25.41 8.99
CA ALA A 180 -34.55 24.89 7.75
C ALA A 180 -34.18 23.43 7.49
N CYS A 181 -32.93 23.04 7.74
CA CYS A 181 -32.48 21.66 7.61
C CYS A 181 -33.16 20.76 8.66
N ALA A 182 -33.18 21.20 9.92
CA ALA A 182 -33.78 20.48 11.04
C ALA A 182 -35.28 20.25 10.86
N ALA A 183 -35.99 21.15 10.17
CA ALA A 183 -37.40 21.02 9.91
C ALA A 183 -37.76 19.68 9.24
N CYS A 184 -36.95 19.18 8.30
CA CYS A 184 -37.17 17.88 7.67
C CYS A 184 -36.26 16.77 8.23
N HIS A 185 -35.01 17.07 8.58
CA HIS A 185 -33.99 16.08 8.94
C HIS A 185 -33.91 15.75 10.44
N SER A 186 -34.85 16.24 11.25
CA SER A 186 -34.97 15.93 12.69
C SER A 186 -35.43 14.51 13.02
N GLY A 187 -35.90 13.76 12.02
CA GLY A 187 -36.54 12.46 12.20
C GLY A 187 -38.07 12.52 12.35
N ALA A 188 -38.66 13.72 12.35
CA ALA A 188 -40.11 13.90 12.41
C ALA A 188 -40.82 13.62 11.07
N PHE A 189 -40.12 13.68 9.93
CA PHE A 189 -40.69 13.50 8.59
C PHE A 189 -40.33 12.15 7.98
N SER A 190 -41.35 11.35 7.62
CA SER A 190 -41.16 10.14 6.82
C SER A 190 -40.74 10.49 5.39
N GLY A 191 -39.56 10.04 4.96
CA GLY A 191 -39.02 10.28 3.61
C GLY A 191 -37.78 11.18 3.57
N ALA A 192 -37.42 11.82 4.69
CA ALA A 192 -36.13 12.49 4.85
C ALA A 192 -35.23 11.66 5.80
N PRO A 193 -33.92 11.55 5.53
CA PRO A 193 -33.02 10.88 6.46
C PRO A 193 -32.89 11.69 7.76
N SER A 194 -32.96 11.00 8.90
CA SER A 194 -32.82 11.59 10.23
C SER A 194 -31.34 11.79 10.56
N ILE A 195 -30.78 12.93 10.17
CA ILE A 195 -29.35 13.24 10.30
C ILE A 195 -29.07 14.34 11.33
N TYR A 196 -30.02 15.26 11.51
CA TYR A 196 -29.84 16.39 12.42
C TYR A 196 -29.51 15.97 13.87
N PRO A 197 -30.17 14.97 14.49
CA PRO A 197 -29.91 14.60 15.88
C PRO A 197 -28.51 14.05 16.16
N THR A 198 -27.88 13.37 15.20
CA THR A 198 -26.51 12.87 15.37
C THR A 198 -25.50 13.97 15.08
N TYR A 199 -25.79 14.84 14.09
CA TYR A 199 -24.94 15.97 13.74
C TYR A 199 -24.74 16.93 14.92
N THR A 200 -25.78 17.17 15.73
CA THR A 200 -25.69 18.07 16.90
C THR A 200 -24.67 17.63 17.94
N ASN A 201 -24.22 16.37 17.90
CA ASN A 201 -23.18 15.84 18.80
C ASN A 201 -21.76 16.07 18.26
N THR A 202 -21.61 16.59 17.04
CA THR A 202 -20.30 16.80 16.41
C THR A 202 -19.62 18.09 16.89
N ALA A 203 -18.30 18.16 16.75
CA ALA A 203 -17.55 19.38 17.04
C ALA A 203 -17.90 20.54 16.09
N HIS A 204 -18.35 20.22 14.87
CA HIS A 204 -18.82 21.20 13.88
C HIS A 204 -20.04 21.96 14.36
N ALA A 205 -21.02 21.27 14.94
CA ALA A 205 -22.29 21.84 15.39
C ALA A 205 -22.18 22.89 16.50
N SER A 206 -21.02 22.97 17.17
CA SER A 206 -20.80 23.87 18.31
C SER A 206 -19.54 24.72 18.19
N TYR A 207 -18.83 24.68 17.06
CA TYR A 207 -17.50 25.29 16.98
C TYR A 207 -17.53 26.80 17.19
N PHE A 208 -18.33 27.54 16.42
CA PHE A 208 -18.44 28.99 16.53
C PHE A 208 -19.00 29.43 17.87
N THR A 209 -20.00 28.69 18.38
CA THR A 209 -20.55 28.89 19.72
C THR A 209 -19.44 28.88 20.78
N ARG A 210 -18.58 27.85 20.78
CA ARG A 210 -17.44 27.79 21.72
C ARG A 210 -16.39 28.85 21.42
N ALA A 211 -16.13 29.13 20.15
CA ALA A 211 -15.07 30.04 19.73
C ALA A 211 -15.36 31.49 20.10
N ILE A 212 -16.60 31.96 19.89
CA ILE A 212 -16.99 33.34 20.21
C ILE A 212 -17.01 33.59 21.72
N ASP A 213 -17.25 32.55 22.52
CA ASP A 213 -17.13 32.60 23.98
C ASP A 213 -15.68 32.48 24.50
N GLY A 214 -14.68 32.38 23.61
CA GLY A 214 -13.26 32.33 23.96
C GLY A 214 -12.77 30.95 24.44
N LEU A 215 -13.54 29.88 24.19
CA LEU A 215 -13.25 28.54 24.74
C LEU A 215 -12.38 27.65 23.84
N VAL A 216 -12.10 28.08 22.60
CA VAL A 216 -11.39 27.25 21.61
C VAL A 216 -9.91 27.61 21.48
N SER A 217 -9.60 28.91 21.38
CA SER A 217 -8.23 29.39 21.19
C SER A 217 -8.13 30.89 21.50
N SER A 218 -6.99 31.31 22.08
CA SER A 218 -6.65 32.73 22.25
C SER A 218 -6.35 33.45 20.93
N HIS A 219 -6.18 32.71 19.83
CA HIS A 219 -5.90 33.24 18.50
C HIS A 219 -7.14 33.34 17.60
N TYR A 220 -8.32 32.96 18.11
CA TYR A 220 -9.56 33.07 17.34
C TYR A 220 -9.89 34.54 17.04
N SER A 221 -10.25 34.85 15.80
CA SER A 221 -10.54 36.22 15.38
C SER A 221 -11.56 36.29 14.25
N LYS A 222 -11.92 37.51 13.82
CA LYS A 222 -12.84 37.74 12.70
C LYS A 222 -12.41 37.00 11.43
N SER A 223 -11.12 36.85 11.15
CA SER A 223 -10.66 36.14 9.94
C SER A 223 -10.95 34.63 9.97
N CYS A 224 -11.31 34.08 11.13
CA CYS A 224 -11.61 32.67 11.30
C CYS A 224 -13.06 32.33 10.93
N ILE A 225 -13.97 33.31 10.90
CA ILE A 225 -15.41 33.03 10.73
C ILE A 225 -15.74 32.55 9.32
N SER A 226 -14.92 32.88 8.32
CA SER A 226 -15.09 32.37 6.95
C SER A 226 -15.10 30.84 6.85
N CYS A 227 -14.50 30.14 7.81
CA CYS A 227 -14.48 28.68 7.87
C CYS A 227 -15.45 28.10 8.93
N HIS A 228 -16.03 28.95 9.78
CA HIS A 228 -16.77 28.51 10.98
C HIS A 228 -18.20 29.05 11.07
N THR A 229 -18.68 29.70 10.00
CA THR A 229 -20.07 30.11 9.81
C THR A 229 -20.52 29.76 8.40
N VAL A 230 -21.82 29.89 8.13
CA VAL A 230 -22.43 29.52 6.85
C VAL A 230 -22.33 30.65 5.85
N GLY A 231 -21.95 30.35 4.60
CA GLY A 231 -22.06 31.27 3.48
C GLY A 231 -21.30 32.59 3.61
N TYR A 232 -20.25 32.65 4.43
CA TYR A 232 -19.53 33.90 4.67
C TYR A 232 -18.74 34.32 3.41
N ASP A 233 -19.26 35.30 2.67
CA ASP A 233 -18.60 35.86 1.48
C ASP A 233 -18.86 37.36 1.31
N THR A 234 -17.93 38.18 1.83
CA THR A 234 -18.04 39.66 1.80
C THR A 234 -17.96 40.31 0.41
N ASN A 235 -17.93 39.52 -0.66
CA ASN A 235 -17.98 40.03 -2.02
C ASN A 235 -19.34 40.68 -2.30
N SER A 236 -19.34 41.86 -2.91
CA SER A 236 -20.57 42.61 -3.23
C SER A 236 -21.54 41.88 -4.16
N PHE A 237 -21.11 40.83 -4.87
CA PHE A 237 -21.99 40.00 -5.68
C PHE A 237 -22.71 38.91 -4.87
N ALA A 238 -22.17 38.51 -3.72
CA ALA A 238 -22.63 37.38 -2.91
C ALA A 238 -23.65 37.82 -1.84
N ASN A 239 -24.80 38.32 -2.29
CA ASN A 239 -25.96 38.51 -1.40
C ASN A 239 -26.86 37.28 -1.49
N ASN A 240 -26.56 36.29 -0.67
CA ASN A 240 -27.10 34.94 -0.76
C ASN A 240 -27.67 34.41 0.56
N GLY A 241 -27.77 35.25 1.59
CA GLY A 241 -28.30 34.89 2.91
C GLY A 241 -27.26 34.24 3.83
N GLY A 242 -25.98 34.36 3.50
CA GLY A 242 -24.89 33.92 4.35
C GLY A 242 -24.75 34.72 5.65
N PHE A 243 -23.82 34.29 6.51
CA PHE A 243 -23.60 34.92 7.82
C PHE A 243 -23.23 36.40 7.70
N ASP A 244 -22.45 36.80 6.69
CA ASP A 244 -22.07 38.19 6.48
C ASP A 244 -23.23 39.06 5.99
N ASP A 245 -24.13 38.53 5.15
CA ASP A 245 -25.37 39.20 4.75
C ASP A 245 -26.27 39.45 5.97
N VAL A 246 -26.51 38.41 6.77
CA VAL A 246 -27.35 38.51 7.97
C VAL A 246 -26.71 39.48 8.98
N ALA A 247 -25.39 39.43 9.14
CA ALA A 247 -24.67 40.35 10.03
C ALA A 247 -24.79 41.80 9.55
N ALA A 248 -24.68 42.05 8.24
CA ALA A 248 -24.83 43.37 7.66
C ALA A 248 -26.25 43.94 7.86
N VAL A 249 -27.28 43.11 7.63
CA VAL A 249 -28.69 43.49 7.85
C VAL A 249 -28.96 43.86 9.31
N LEU A 250 -28.36 43.13 10.25
CA LEU A 250 -28.53 43.36 11.69
C LEU A 250 -27.60 44.43 12.27
N GLY A 251 -26.67 44.97 11.48
CA GLY A 251 -25.62 45.87 11.97
C GLY A 251 -24.69 45.22 13.01
N TRP A 252 -24.55 43.89 12.98
CA TRP A 252 -23.72 43.16 13.93
C TRP A 252 -22.24 43.27 13.59
N THR A 253 -21.40 43.37 14.61
CA THR A 253 -19.94 43.39 14.46
C THR A 253 -19.28 42.34 15.32
N PHE A 254 -18.18 41.78 14.83
CA PHE A 254 -17.43 40.76 15.55
C PHE A 254 -16.85 41.34 16.86
N PRO A 255 -17.07 40.69 18.02
CA PRO A 255 -16.60 41.19 19.30
C PRO A 255 -15.07 41.37 19.35
N THR A 256 -14.61 42.44 19.99
CA THR A 256 -13.17 42.67 20.21
C THR A 256 -12.58 41.82 21.34
N VAL A 257 -13.43 41.34 22.26
CA VAL A 257 -13.06 40.47 23.38
C VAL A 257 -13.96 39.24 23.36
N LEU A 258 -13.36 38.07 23.16
CA LEU A 258 -14.05 36.79 23.21
C LEU A 258 -14.15 36.34 24.66
N THR A 259 -15.38 36.21 25.15
CA THR A 259 -15.64 35.83 26.54
C THR A 259 -17.00 35.17 26.67
N ASN A 260 -17.15 34.34 27.70
CA ASN A 260 -18.41 33.68 28.02
C ASN A 260 -19.58 34.66 28.03
N GLY A 261 -20.65 34.33 27.30
CA GLY A 261 -21.85 35.16 27.12
C GLY A 261 -21.92 35.88 25.77
N ASN A 262 -20.85 35.85 24.97
CA ASN A 262 -20.88 36.37 23.60
C ASN A 262 -21.88 35.61 22.73
N TRP A 263 -21.92 34.28 22.83
CA TRP A 263 -22.91 33.46 22.13
C TRP A 263 -24.34 33.76 22.56
N ALA A 264 -24.57 33.90 23.88
CA ALA A 264 -25.89 34.18 24.42
C ALA A 264 -26.46 35.52 23.88
N ASN A 265 -25.59 36.50 23.67
CA ASN A 265 -25.94 37.82 23.13
C ASN A 265 -25.99 37.88 21.59
N LEU A 266 -25.65 36.79 20.89
CA LEU A 266 -25.74 36.74 19.43
C LEU A 266 -27.23 36.79 19.00
N PRO A 267 -27.61 37.62 18.02
CA PRO A 267 -28.96 37.60 17.46
C PRO A 267 -29.37 36.22 16.95
N GLU A 268 -30.64 35.86 17.08
CA GLU A 268 -31.13 34.52 16.76
C GLU A 268 -30.94 34.18 15.28
N GLN A 269 -31.15 35.14 14.38
CA GLN A 269 -30.92 34.95 12.95
C GLN A 269 -29.46 34.65 12.64
N LEU A 270 -28.50 35.20 13.40
CA LEU A 270 -27.08 34.86 13.24
C LEU A 270 -26.75 33.50 13.84
N LYS A 271 -27.41 33.07 14.91
CA LYS A 271 -27.26 31.70 15.42
C LYS A 271 -27.68 30.66 14.40
N ASP A 272 -28.70 30.96 13.60
CA ASP A 272 -29.24 30.04 12.59
C ASP A 272 -28.25 29.78 11.43
N VAL A 273 -27.38 30.75 11.12
CA VAL A 273 -26.29 30.63 10.13
C VAL A 273 -24.90 30.55 10.77
N ALA A 274 -24.83 30.31 12.09
CA ALA A 274 -23.58 30.10 12.80
C ALA A 274 -23.15 28.63 12.80
N ASN A 275 -21.92 28.39 13.28
CA ASN A 275 -21.26 27.09 13.32
C ASN A 275 -21.00 26.52 11.92
N ILE A 276 -20.34 25.35 11.87
CA ILE A 276 -20.20 24.58 10.64
C ILE A 276 -21.41 23.65 10.59
N GLN A 277 -22.36 23.93 9.71
CA GLN A 277 -23.62 23.19 9.60
C GLN A 277 -23.84 22.58 8.21
N CYS A 278 -25.05 22.09 7.94
CA CYS A 278 -25.37 21.31 6.74
C CYS A 278 -24.95 22.04 5.45
N GLU A 279 -25.29 23.32 5.34
CA GLU A 279 -25.07 24.10 4.13
C GLU A 279 -23.61 24.47 3.87
N ASN A 280 -22.70 24.27 4.84
CA ASN A 280 -21.26 24.43 4.60
C ASN A 280 -20.72 23.36 3.64
N CYS A 281 -21.28 22.15 3.64
CA CYS A 281 -20.82 21.05 2.78
C CYS A 281 -21.80 20.75 1.63
N HIS A 282 -23.09 20.92 1.89
CA HIS A 282 -24.16 20.64 0.92
C HIS A 282 -24.45 21.81 -0.03
N GLY A 283 -23.93 23.00 0.29
CA GLY A 283 -24.31 24.25 -0.35
C GLY A 283 -25.66 24.78 0.14
N PRO A 284 -26.09 25.95 -0.38
CA PRO A 284 -27.32 26.61 0.04
C PRO A 284 -28.60 25.81 -0.27
N GLY A 285 -29.49 25.71 0.71
CA GLY A 285 -30.64 24.81 0.69
C GLY A 285 -31.92 25.33 0.05
N SER A 286 -32.00 26.58 -0.42
CA SER A 286 -33.29 27.16 -0.85
C SER A 286 -33.96 26.42 -2.01
N GLN A 287 -33.20 25.94 -2.99
CA GLN A 287 -33.74 25.12 -4.08
C GLN A 287 -33.99 23.66 -3.67
N HIS A 288 -33.31 23.16 -2.65
CA HIS A 288 -33.59 21.85 -2.08
C HIS A 288 -34.93 21.84 -1.34
N MET A 289 -35.17 22.86 -0.52
CA MET A 289 -36.41 23.00 0.24
C MET A 289 -37.63 22.99 -0.69
N PHE A 290 -37.57 23.78 -1.78
CA PHE A 290 -38.61 23.77 -2.79
C PHE A 290 -38.10 24.22 -4.16
N SER A 291 -38.24 23.37 -5.18
CA SER A 291 -37.99 23.75 -6.57
C SER A 291 -38.73 22.81 -7.53
N GLY A 292 -39.07 23.29 -8.73
CA GLY A 292 -39.72 22.47 -9.76
C GLY A 292 -41.07 21.86 -9.34
N GLY A 293 -41.77 22.50 -8.39
CA GLY A 293 -43.02 21.98 -7.82
C GLY A 293 -42.83 20.83 -6.82
N GLN A 294 -41.60 20.58 -6.36
CA GLN A 294 -41.25 19.51 -5.43
C GLN A 294 -40.69 20.10 -4.13
N VAL A 295 -41.19 19.63 -2.98
CA VAL A 295 -40.58 19.85 -1.66
C VAL A 295 -39.48 18.81 -1.46
N GLY A 296 -38.31 19.22 -0.99
CA GLY A 296 -37.19 18.30 -0.75
C GLY A 296 -36.56 17.76 -2.04
N ASN A 297 -36.38 18.61 -3.06
CA ASN A 297 -35.78 18.22 -4.34
C ASN A 297 -34.31 17.84 -4.15
N THR A 298 -34.01 16.54 -4.17
CA THR A 298 -32.66 15.99 -3.97
C THR A 298 -31.70 16.29 -5.12
N ASN A 299 -32.19 16.70 -6.29
CA ASN A 299 -31.35 17.14 -7.41
C ASN A 299 -30.87 18.59 -7.27
N ALA A 300 -31.36 19.32 -6.27
CA ALA A 300 -31.05 20.73 -6.03
C ALA A 300 -30.15 20.95 -4.80
N ILE A 301 -29.51 19.89 -4.29
CA ILE A 301 -28.55 19.92 -3.19
C ILE A 301 -27.31 19.11 -3.55
N SER A 302 -26.14 19.47 -3.02
CA SER A 302 -24.91 18.73 -3.30
C SER A 302 -24.72 17.58 -2.34
N ILE A 303 -24.19 16.46 -2.83
CA ILE A 303 -23.57 15.42 -2.01
C ILE A 303 -22.20 15.16 -2.63
N SER A 304 -21.14 15.53 -1.93
CA SER A 304 -19.77 15.43 -2.44
C SER A 304 -18.96 14.42 -1.65
N TYR A 305 -18.26 13.56 -2.38
CA TYR A 305 -17.21 12.71 -1.82
C TYR A 305 -15.81 13.28 -2.10
N ALA A 306 -15.70 14.46 -2.72
CA ALA A 306 -14.41 15.06 -2.98
C ALA A 306 -13.78 15.58 -1.68
N ALA A 307 -12.48 15.38 -1.51
CA ALA A 307 -11.75 15.89 -0.33
C ALA A 307 -11.77 17.43 -0.21
N ALA A 308 -12.09 18.15 -1.30
CA ALA A 308 -12.18 19.61 -1.29
C ALA A 308 -13.35 20.16 -0.46
N ASP A 309 -14.41 19.38 -0.32
CA ASP A 309 -15.54 19.72 0.53
C ASP A 309 -15.13 19.85 2.01
N CYS A 310 -14.10 19.11 2.42
CA CYS A 310 -13.44 19.30 3.70
C CYS A 310 -12.29 20.33 3.60
N GLY A 311 -11.59 20.34 2.47
CA GLY A 311 -10.43 21.20 2.18
C GLY A 311 -10.74 22.69 2.10
N GLN A 312 -12.00 23.10 2.00
CA GLN A 312 -12.40 24.51 2.14
C GLN A 312 -11.96 25.12 3.48
N CYS A 313 -11.93 24.31 4.54
CA CYS A 313 -11.48 24.73 5.88
C CYS A 313 -10.22 23.98 6.32
N HIS A 314 -10.10 22.68 5.97
CA HIS A 314 -9.00 21.82 6.40
C HIS A 314 -7.79 21.82 5.45
N ASP A 315 -7.46 22.99 4.89
CA ASP A 315 -6.31 23.16 4.00
C ASP A 315 -5.51 24.44 4.30
N SER A 316 -4.57 24.32 5.24
CA SER A 316 -3.55 25.32 5.54
C SER A 316 -2.31 24.68 6.18
N LEU A 317 -1.13 24.94 5.63
CA LEU A 317 0.13 24.39 6.12
C LEU A 317 0.53 24.87 7.52
N THR A 318 -0.09 25.92 8.06
CA THR A 318 0.24 26.49 9.38
C THR A 318 -0.63 25.96 10.53
N GLY A 319 -1.61 25.10 10.25
CA GLY A 319 -2.50 24.56 11.31
C GLY A 319 -3.63 23.63 10.84
N HIS A 320 -3.92 23.56 9.55
CA HIS A 320 -4.99 22.74 8.97
C HIS A 320 -4.44 21.90 7.81
N PHE A 321 -3.36 21.15 8.04
CA PHE A 321 -2.55 20.50 7.00
C PHE A 321 -3.07 19.11 6.57
N LYS A 322 -4.26 18.69 7.04
CA LYS A 322 -4.78 17.35 6.78
C LYS A 322 -5.08 17.10 5.30
N ASN A 323 -5.59 18.09 4.57
CA ASN A 323 -5.77 17.96 3.14
C ASN A 323 -4.42 17.77 2.40
N ALA A 324 -3.38 18.53 2.79
CA ALA A 324 -2.04 18.39 2.23
C ALA A 324 -1.42 17.00 2.52
N GLU A 325 -1.53 16.51 3.76
CA GLU A 325 -1.09 15.15 4.13
C GLU A 325 -1.82 14.08 3.31
N TRP A 326 -3.15 14.16 3.23
CA TRP A 326 -3.96 13.24 2.44
C TRP A 326 -3.54 13.27 0.97
N ASN A 327 -3.30 14.46 0.41
CA ASN A 327 -2.91 14.61 -0.98
C ASN A 327 -1.60 13.86 -1.31
N ALA A 328 -0.68 13.78 -0.34
CA ALA A 328 0.59 13.05 -0.43
C ALA A 328 0.46 11.53 -0.23
N SER A 329 -0.71 11.03 0.18
CA SER A 329 -0.98 9.59 0.39
C SER A 329 -1.30 8.85 -0.92
N LEU A 330 -1.34 7.50 -0.88
CA LEU A 330 -1.89 6.71 -1.98
C LEU A 330 -3.43 6.72 -2.01
N HIS A 331 -4.10 7.05 -0.89
CA HIS A 331 -5.56 7.17 -0.83
C HIS A 331 -6.11 8.27 -1.73
N SER A 332 -5.34 9.35 -1.97
CA SER A 332 -5.71 10.43 -2.90
C SER A 332 -5.73 10.03 -4.38
N ARG A 333 -5.21 8.84 -4.68
CA ARG A 333 -5.03 8.27 -6.02
C ARG A 333 -5.17 6.75 -6.02
N SER A 334 -6.14 6.25 -5.24
CA SER A 334 -6.46 4.82 -5.19
C SER A 334 -6.72 4.28 -6.59
N ALA A 335 -6.39 3.00 -6.82
CA ALA A 335 -6.58 2.38 -8.13
C ALA A 335 -8.04 2.52 -8.61
N ARG A 336 -8.23 2.94 -9.86
CA ARG A 336 -9.56 3.02 -10.49
C ARG A 336 -10.15 1.61 -10.64
N GLN A 337 -11.31 1.37 -10.02
CA GLN A 337 -12.03 0.10 -10.00
C GLN A 337 -13.51 0.34 -10.26
N THR A 338 -14.18 -0.61 -10.92
CA THR A 338 -15.61 -0.52 -11.26
C THR A 338 -16.42 -1.71 -10.75
N SER A 339 -15.75 -2.75 -10.26
CA SER A 339 -16.39 -3.93 -9.71
C SER A 339 -16.85 -3.67 -8.26
N PRO A 340 -18.10 -4.03 -7.89
CA PRO A 340 -18.62 -3.90 -6.52
C PRO A 340 -17.69 -4.45 -5.42
N GLN A 341 -16.99 -5.53 -5.71
CA GLN A 341 -16.05 -6.22 -4.81
C GLN A 341 -14.78 -5.40 -4.54
N CYS A 342 -14.38 -4.55 -5.48
CA CYS A 342 -13.18 -3.74 -5.39
C CYS A 342 -13.49 -2.32 -4.87
N VAL A 343 -14.61 -1.73 -5.29
CA VAL A 343 -14.95 -0.34 -4.95
C VAL A 343 -15.17 -0.11 -3.46
N ARG A 344 -15.54 -1.15 -2.71
CA ARG A 344 -15.66 -1.08 -1.24
C ARG A 344 -14.37 -0.65 -0.53
N CYS A 345 -13.21 -0.89 -1.11
CA CYS A 345 -11.91 -0.51 -0.54
C CYS A 345 -11.16 0.50 -1.40
N HIS A 346 -11.53 0.66 -2.67
CA HIS A 346 -10.81 1.50 -3.63
C HIS A 346 -11.53 2.81 -4.01
N THR A 347 -12.77 3.01 -3.59
CA THR A 347 -13.49 4.28 -3.81
C THR A 347 -14.14 4.79 -2.53
N GLY A 348 -14.17 6.12 -2.35
CA GLY A 348 -14.85 6.74 -1.21
C GLY A 348 -16.33 6.35 -1.11
N PRO A 349 -17.14 6.56 -2.17
CA PRO A 349 -18.56 6.19 -2.17
C PRO A 349 -18.81 4.70 -1.94
N GLY A 350 -17.94 3.84 -2.51
CA GLY A 350 -18.03 2.39 -2.34
C GLY A 350 -17.78 1.98 -0.89
N PHE A 351 -16.75 2.56 -0.25
CA PHE A 351 -16.47 2.32 1.17
C PHE A 351 -17.60 2.83 2.06
N VAL A 352 -18.15 4.02 1.83
CA VAL A 352 -19.26 4.55 2.65
C VAL A 352 -20.47 3.60 2.61
N GLY A 353 -20.89 3.17 1.42
CA GLY A 353 -21.98 2.20 1.30
C GLY A 353 -21.67 0.86 1.98
N TRP A 354 -20.41 0.43 1.97
CA TRP A 354 -19.97 -0.80 2.61
C TRP A 354 -19.89 -0.68 4.15
N ALA A 355 -19.43 0.44 4.68
CA ALA A 355 -19.41 0.74 6.11
C ALA A 355 -20.83 0.81 6.67
N THR A 356 -21.74 1.53 5.99
CA THR A 356 -23.18 1.54 6.31
C THR A 356 -23.78 0.13 6.26
N ALA A 357 -23.18 -0.77 5.49
CA ALA A 357 -23.61 -2.15 5.40
C ALA A 357 -23.14 -3.08 6.53
N GLY A 358 -22.35 -2.57 7.47
CA GLY A 358 -21.74 -3.35 8.55
C GLY A 358 -20.34 -3.87 8.24
N GLY A 359 -19.69 -3.38 7.18
CA GLY A 359 -18.28 -3.62 6.88
C GLY A 359 -17.90 -5.10 6.79
N MET A 360 -16.75 -5.44 7.38
CA MET A 360 -16.25 -6.81 7.42
C MET A 360 -17.18 -7.79 8.13
N SER A 361 -17.92 -7.34 9.15
CA SER A 361 -18.88 -8.20 9.86
C SER A 361 -19.95 -8.74 8.91
N ALA A 362 -20.47 -7.89 8.03
CA ALA A 362 -21.42 -8.31 6.99
C ALA A 362 -20.74 -9.16 5.90
N GLN A 363 -19.49 -8.89 5.55
CA GLN A 363 -18.73 -9.71 4.58
C GLN A 363 -18.62 -11.15 5.04
N ASN A 364 -18.28 -11.35 6.32
CA ASN A 364 -18.09 -12.67 6.88
C ASN A 364 -19.38 -13.46 6.97
N MET A 365 -20.52 -12.77 7.13
CA MET A 365 -21.85 -13.39 7.07
C MET A 365 -22.24 -13.84 5.65
N TYR A 366 -21.77 -13.13 4.62
CA TYR A 366 -22.09 -13.43 3.21
C TYR A 366 -20.85 -13.45 2.30
N PRO A 367 -19.91 -14.40 2.48
CA PRO A 367 -18.56 -14.35 1.89
C PRO A 367 -18.53 -14.49 0.37
N THR A 368 -19.61 -14.98 -0.25
CA THR A 368 -19.75 -15.16 -1.71
C THR A 368 -20.75 -14.20 -2.35
N ASN A 369 -21.32 -13.25 -1.58
CA ASN A 369 -22.29 -12.29 -2.09
C ASN A 369 -21.70 -10.86 -2.09
N ILE A 370 -22.19 -10.02 -2.99
CA ILE A 370 -21.89 -8.59 -3.02
C ILE A 370 -22.70 -7.93 -1.90
N ILE A 371 -22.00 -7.37 -0.90
CA ILE A 371 -22.65 -6.66 0.21
C ILE A 371 -23.28 -5.38 -0.31
N ALA A 372 -24.55 -5.20 0.00
CA ALA A 372 -25.22 -3.92 0.02
C ALA A 372 -25.94 -3.80 1.38
N ALA A 373 -25.87 -2.67 2.08
CA ALA A 373 -26.85 -2.37 3.12
C ALA A 373 -27.26 -0.90 3.29
N ASN A 374 -28.44 -0.74 3.89
CA ASN A 374 -28.87 0.44 4.62
C ASN A 374 -29.57 0.04 5.94
N ALA A 375 -29.35 0.94 6.91
CA ALA A 375 -30.01 1.31 8.16
C ALA A 375 -30.73 0.32 9.09
N TYR A 376 -31.36 -0.79 8.65
CA TYR A 376 -32.14 -1.63 9.55
C TYR A 376 -32.11 -3.11 9.12
N SER A 377 -31.09 -3.86 9.58
CA SER A 377 -30.84 -5.23 9.11
C SER A 377 -31.97 -6.21 9.44
N THR A 378 -32.53 -6.86 8.41
CA THR A 378 -32.56 -8.34 8.30
C THR A 378 -32.57 -8.74 6.81
N ASN A 379 -31.41 -9.16 6.31
CA ASN A 379 -31.16 -9.82 5.02
C ASN A 379 -31.36 -9.04 3.69
N ILE A 380 -30.20 -8.73 3.08
CA ILE A 380 -29.93 -8.44 1.65
C ILE A 380 -30.55 -7.15 1.09
N LEU A 381 -29.73 -6.17 0.72
CA LEU A 381 -30.21 -5.03 -0.07
C LEU A 381 -30.51 -5.37 -1.52
N THR A 382 -31.42 -4.58 -2.06
CA THR A 382 -31.87 -4.55 -3.45
C THR A 382 -31.06 -3.61 -4.35
N THR A 383 -30.04 -2.90 -3.84
CA THR A 383 -29.29 -1.87 -4.57
C THR A 383 -27.77 -2.11 -4.52
N ALA A 384 -27.11 -2.14 -5.68
CA ALA A 384 -25.68 -2.40 -5.80
C ALA A 384 -24.82 -1.27 -5.20
N PRO A 385 -23.57 -1.55 -4.75
CA PRO A 385 -22.63 -0.52 -4.30
C PRO A 385 -22.42 0.58 -5.33
N ASN A 386 -22.20 1.81 -4.88
CA ASN A 386 -21.89 2.92 -5.78
C ASN A 386 -20.51 2.70 -6.42
N THR A 387 -20.51 2.36 -7.71
CA THR A 387 -19.29 2.10 -8.50
C THR A 387 -18.71 3.36 -9.13
N THR A 388 -19.30 4.54 -8.86
CA THR A 388 -18.73 5.82 -9.29
C THR A 388 -17.37 5.99 -8.65
N TYR A 389 -16.37 6.26 -9.49
CA TYR A 389 -15.02 6.46 -9.01
C TYR A 389 -14.87 7.86 -8.39
N GLU A 390 -14.53 7.86 -7.11
CA GLU A 390 -13.90 8.95 -6.38
C GLU A 390 -12.85 8.27 -5.48
N ALA A 391 -11.71 8.94 -5.28
CA ALA A 391 -10.63 8.36 -4.48
C ALA A 391 -11.08 8.11 -3.02
N ILE A 392 -10.23 7.46 -2.22
CA ILE A 392 -10.50 7.32 -0.79
C ILE A 392 -10.23 8.67 -0.14
N THR A 393 -11.29 9.44 0.13
CA THR A 393 -11.22 10.81 0.66
C THR A 393 -11.56 10.85 2.16
N CYS A 394 -11.59 12.05 2.74
CA CYS A 394 -11.92 12.29 4.15
C CYS A 394 -13.23 11.60 4.56
N GLN A 395 -14.25 11.71 3.71
CA GLN A 395 -15.59 11.17 3.94
C GLN A 395 -15.64 9.65 3.88
N ALA A 396 -14.60 8.96 3.37
CA ALA A 396 -14.54 7.51 3.48
C ALA A 396 -14.29 7.09 4.93
N CYS A 397 -13.37 7.78 5.62
CA CYS A 397 -13.02 7.45 7.00
C CYS A 397 -13.93 8.13 8.02
N HIS A 398 -14.27 9.40 7.80
CA HIS A 398 -15.00 10.22 8.74
C HIS A 398 -16.47 10.39 8.35
N ASP A 399 -17.38 10.20 9.30
CA ASP A 399 -18.77 10.59 9.18
C ASP A 399 -18.95 12.06 9.59
N PRO A 400 -19.22 12.99 8.65
CA PRO A 400 -19.42 14.39 9.00
C PRO A 400 -20.67 14.64 9.86
N HIS A 401 -21.57 13.64 9.98
CA HIS A 401 -22.85 13.78 10.67
C HIS A 401 -22.97 12.97 11.95
N ASP A 402 -21.96 12.19 12.33
CA ASP A 402 -22.06 11.30 13.49
C ASP A 402 -20.74 11.25 14.27
N ALA A 403 -20.83 11.51 15.58
CA ALA A 403 -19.73 11.46 16.53
C ALA A 403 -19.82 10.26 17.50
N SER A 404 -20.66 9.26 17.19
CA SER A 404 -20.81 8.05 18.00
C SER A 404 -19.50 7.27 18.13
N ASN A 405 -18.64 7.31 17.11
CA ASN A 405 -17.28 6.77 17.19
C ASN A 405 -16.27 7.91 17.43
N PRO A 406 -15.19 7.67 18.20
CA PRO A 406 -14.17 8.68 18.41
C PRO A 406 -13.52 9.10 17.08
N HIS A 407 -13.14 10.37 16.99
CA HIS A 407 -12.67 11.00 15.75
C HIS A 407 -13.68 10.95 14.59
N GLN A 408 -14.97 10.70 14.88
CA GLN A 408 -16.04 10.56 13.89
C GLN A 408 -15.74 9.48 12.85
N LEU A 409 -15.05 8.39 13.21
CA LEU A 409 -14.81 7.30 12.26
C LEU A 409 -16.13 6.59 11.89
N ARG A 410 -16.29 6.16 10.64
CA ARG A 410 -17.52 5.46 10.20
C ARG A 410 -17.72 4.09 10.83
N MET A 411 -16.61 3.45 11.20
CA MET A 411 -16.60 2.12 11.81
C MET A 411 -15.91 2.18 13.17
N GLY A 412 -16.29 1.24 14.03
CA GLY A 412 -15.71 1.11 15.36
C GLY A 412 -14.27 0.56 15.35
N TYR A 413 -13.74 0.37 16.55
CA TYR A 413 -12.36 -0.10 16.77
C TYR A 413 -12.20 -1.62 16.75
N ASN A 414 -13.31 -2.34 16.71
CA ASN A 414 -13.32 -3.80 16.65
C ASN A 414 -13.63 -4.24 15.23
N VAL A 415 -12.93 -5.26 14.76
CA VAL A 415 -13.10 -5.84 13.43
C VAL A 415 -13.06 -7.35 13.50
N THR A 416 -13.83 -8.03 12.66
CA THR A 416 -13.68 -9.48 12.45
C THR A 416 -13.04 -9.69 11.09
N LEU A 417 -11.82 -10.24 11.07
CA LEU A 417 -11.08 -10.54 9.84
C LEU A 417 -11.79 -11.64 9.03
N SER A 418 -11.41 -11.77 7.76
CA SER A 418 -12.05 -12.70 6.82
C SER A 418 -11.93 -14.18 7.21
N ASP A 419 -11.00 -14.54 8.09
CA ASP A 419 -10.85 -15.89 8.62
C ASP A 419 -11.74 -16.16 9.86
N GLY A 420 -12.45 -15.15 10.36
CA GLY A 420 -13.29 -15.20 11.54
C GLY A 420 -12.62 -14.70 12.82
N THR A 421 -11.32 -14.36 12.78
CA THR A 421 -10.61 -13.80 13.94
C THR A 421 -11.18 -12.44 14.31
N THR A 422 -11.55 -12.23 15.57
CA THR A 422 -12.05 -10.94 16.05
C THR A 422 -10.95 -10.19 16.80
N VAL A 423 -10.66 -8.98 16.35
CA VAL A 423 -9.65 -8.08 16.93
C VAL A 423 -10.38 -7.01 17.74
N THR A 424 -10.06 -6.90 19.04
CA THR A 424 -10.76 -6.00 19.99
C THR A 424 -9.84 -4.98 20.65
N ASN A 425 -8.53 -5.09 20.42
CA ASN A 425 -7.48 -4.27 21.01
C ASN A 425 -6.78 -3.36 19.98
N ALA A 426 -7.31 -3.26 18.75
CA ALA A 426 -6.68 -2.49 17.67
C ALA A 426 -6.79 -0.97 17.84
N GLY A 427 -7.70 -0.48 18.71
CA GLY A 427 -8.02 0.95 18.78
C GLY A 427 -8.44 1.50 17.41
N SER A 428 -8.03 2.72 17.07
CA SER A 428 -8.33 3.29 15.74
C SER A 428 -7.72 2.51 14.56
N GLY A 429 -6.73 1.64 14.80
CA GLY A 429 -6.21 0.73 13.78
C GLY A 429 -7.23 -0.31 13.30
N GLY A 430 -8.26 -0.63 14.09
CA GLY A 430 -9.35 -1.53 13.67
C GLY A 430 -10.08 -1.02 12.43
N PHE A 431 -10.22 0.30 12.30
CA PHE A 431 -10.75 0.93 11.08
C PHE A 431 -9.86 0.66 9.85
N CYS A 432 -8.53 0.64 10.01
CA CYS A 432 -7.63 0.36 8.89
C CYS A 432 -7.78 -1.08 8.38
N MET A 433 -7.99 -2.01 9.31
CA MET A 433 -8.13 -3.44 9.05
C MET A 433 -9.38 -3.79 8.23
N GLU A 434 -10.38 -2.91 8.19
CA GLU A 434 -11.57 -3.05 7.34
C GLU A 434 -11.22 -3.22 5.84
N CYS A 435 -10.15 -2.55 5.38
CA CYS A 435 -9.61 -2.70 4.03
C CYS A 435 -8.31 -3.52 3.99
N HIS A 436 -7.44 -3.35 4.98
CA HIS A 436 -6.11 -3.95 5.02
C HIS A 436 -6.12 -5.35 5.68
N ASN A 437 -6.92 -6.25 5.12
CA ASN A 437 -6.97 -7.66 5.50
C ASN A 437 -6.96 -8.59 4.27
N SER A 438 -6.72 -9.87 4.52
CA SER A 438 -6.84 -10.94 3.54
C SER A 438 -8.31 -11.13 3.15
N ARG A 439 -8.77 -10.46 2.09
CA ARG A 439 -10.20 -10.45 1.70
C ARG A 439 -10.73 -11.78 1.15
N ASN A 440 -9.86 -12.77 0.93
CA ASN A 440 -10.18 -14.04 0.28
C ASN A 440 -10.69 -15.12 1.26
N GLY A 441 -11.21 -14.71 2.42
CA GLY A 441 -11.68 -15.64 3.44
C GLY A 441 -10.53 -16.28 4.23
N SER A 442 -10.83 -17.38 4.90
CA SER A 442 -9.81 -18.19 5.56
C SER A 442 -8.92 -18.92 4.55
N VAL A 443 -7.64 -19.04 4.86
CA VAL A 443 -6.65 -19.78 4.07
C VAL A 443 -7.09 -21.23 3.82
N THR A 444 -7.73 -21.86 4.81
CA THR A 444 -8.31 -23.19 4.70
C THR A 444 -9.34 -23.28 3.59
N ASN A 445 -10.25 -22.30 3.51
CA ASN A 445 -11.26 -22.24 2.45
C ASN A 445 -10.61 -22.02 1.08
N MET A 446 -9.67 -21.07 1.02
CA MET A 446 -8.95 -20.75 -0.21
C MET A 446 -8.24 -21.99 -0.78
N LEU A 447 -7.46 -22.70 0.04
CA LEU A 447 -6.71 -23.88 -0.40
C LEU A 447 -7.57 -25.11 -0.69
N ALA A 448 -8.75 -25.23 -0.07
CA ALA A 448 -9.69 -26.30 -0.38
C ALA A 448 -10.40 -26.07 -1.73
N LYS A 449 -10.79 -24.83 -2.02
CA LYS A 449 -11.63 -24.49 -3.18
C LYS A 449 -10.83 -24.13 -4.43
N TYR A 450 -9.68 -23.48 -4.28
CA TYR A 450 -8.88 -23.02 -5.41
C TYR A 450 -8.47 -24.18 -6.36
N PRO A 451 -7.96 -25.33 -5.87
CA PRO A 451 -7.60 -26.46 -6.74
C PRO A 451 -8.79 -27.05 -7.51
N LEU A 452 -9.99 -26.91 -6.95
CA LEU A 452 -11.24 -27.38 -7.55
C LEU A 452 -11.86 -26.34 -8.51
N ASN A 453 -11.18 -25.21 -8.74
CA ASN A 453 -11.68 -24.07 -9.51
C ASN A 453 -13.06 -23.58 -9.00
N GLN A 454 -13.28 -23.65 -7.69
CA GLN A 454 -14.52 -23.21 -7.05
C GLN A 454 -14.38 -21.77 -6.53
N PRO A 455 -15.46 -20.97 -6.57
CA PRO A 455 -15.45 -19.63 -5.99
C PRO A 455 -15.03 -19.65 -4.52
N ASN A 456 -13.92 -18.97 -4.22
CA ASN A 456 -13.30 -18.93 -2.90
C ASN A 456 -13.35 -17.54 -2.25
N TRP A 457 -13.87 -16.53 -2.94
CA TRP A 457 -14.19 -15.21 -2.41
C TRP A 457 -15.32 -14.55 -3.22
N ALA A 458 -15.81 -13.39 -2.77
CA ALA A 458 -16.93 -12.67 -3.40
C ALA A 458 -16.68 -12.23 -4.86
N GLY A 459 -15.42 -12.20 -5.32
CA GLY A 459 -15.05 -11.88 -6.69
C GLY A 459 -14.75 -13.10 -7.58
N GLY A 460 -15.00 -14.32 -7.10
CA GLY A 460 -14.87 -15.54 -7.90
C GLY A 460 -13.75 -16.46 -7.42
N VAL A 461 -12.87 -16.88 -8.35
CA VAL A 461 -11.75 -17.80 -8.09
C VAL A 461 -10.45 -17.00 -8.13
N GLY A 462 -9.70 -16.98 -7.03
CA GLY A 462 -8.39 -16.33 -6.95
C GLY A 462 -7.45 -17.05 -6.00
N PHE A 463 -6.17 -17.10 -6.32
CA PHE A 463 -5.15 -17.65 -5.42
C PHE A 463 -4.61 -16.57 -4.48
N GLY A 464 -4.09 -16.96 -3.32
CA GLY A 464 -3.40 -16.07 -2.39
C GLY A 464 -4.32 -15.28 -1.45
N PRO A 465 -3.74 -14.48 -0.53
CA PRO A 465 -4.49 -13.72 0.47
C PRO A 465 -5.13 -12.42 -0.06
N HIS A 466 -4.85 -12.01 -1.30
CA HIS A 466 -4.96 -10.62 -1.80
C HIS A 466 -3.82 -9.69 -1.31
N ASP A 467 -3.66 -8.52 -1.92
CA ASP A 467 -2.53 -7.57 -1.85
C ASP A 467 -2.49 -6.71 -0.57
N SER A 468 -3.10 -7.19 0.52
CA SER A 468 -3.22 -6.40 1.75
C SER A 468 -3.45 -7.21 3.04
N PRO A 469 -2.71 -8.30 3.35
CA PRO A 469 -2.92 -9.09 4.55
C PRO A 469 -2.33 -8.46 5.82
N GLN A 470 -2.21 -7.12 5.91
CA GLN A 470 -1.50 -6.46 7.01
C GLN A 470 -2.13 -6.73 8.37
N ALA A 471 -3.48 -6.73 8.46
CA ALA A 471 -4.19 -7.08 9.68
C ALA A 471 -3.91 -8.54 10.10
N ASP A 472 -4.05 -9.47 9.17
CA ASP A 472 -3.82 -10.90 9.40
C ASP A 472 -2.36 -11.15 9.84
N MET A 473 -1.38 -10.48 9.23
CA MET A 473 0.03 -10.57 9.61
C MET A 473 0.26 -10.01 11.01
N LEU A 474 -0.26 -8.82 11.30
CA LEU A 474 -0.11 -8.16 12.61
C LEU A 474 -0.65 -9.06 13.73
N GLU A 475 -1.84 -9.63 13.53
CA GLU A 475 -2.49 -10.52 14.50
C GLU A 475 -1.89 -11.95 14.51
N GLY A 476 -1.14 -12.33 13.47
CA GLY A 476 -0.51 -13.64 13.37
C GLY A 476 -1.52 -14.76 13.04
N VAL A 477 -2.45 -14.48 12.13
CA VAL A 477 -3.54 -15.39 11.74
C VAL A 477 -3.61 -15.58 10.22
N ASN A 478 -4.53 -16.44 9.78
CA ASN A 478 -4.85 -16.66 8.36
C ASN A 478 -3.69 -17.11 7.44
N ALA A 479 -2.70 -17.86 7.96
CA ALA A 479 -1.61 -18.43 7.17
C ALA A 479 -1.40 -19.93 7.45
N ILE A 480 -0.55 -20.59 6.65
CA ILE A 480 -0.27 -22.02 6.79
C ILE A 480 0.81 -22.27 7.82
N THR A 481 0.42 -22.80 8.98
CA THR A 481 1.34 -23.11 10.08
C THR A 481 1.90 -24.53 10.03
N TYR A 482 1.39 -25.38 9.13
CA TYR A 482 1.77 -26.80 9.05
C TYR A 482 1.57 -27.56 10.39
N GLY A 483 0.58 -27.15 11.18
CA GLY A 483 0.32 -27.70 12.51
C GLY A 483 1.26 -27.21 13.61
N GLN A 484 2.21 -26.33 13.28
CA GLN A 484 3.13 -25.73 14.25
C GLN A 484 2.45 -24.58 15.00
N GLN A 485 2.89 -24.36 16.24
CA GLN A 485 2.56 -23.15 17.00
C GLN A 485 3.57 -22.06 16.65
N ILE A 486 3.18 -21.10 15.82
CA ILE A 486 4.05 -20.02 15.38
C ILE A 486 3.82 -18.79 16.28
N PRO A 487 4.84 -18.29 17.00
CA PRO A 487 4.67 -17.14 17.89
C PRO A 487 4.53 -15.83 17.12
N SER A 488 3.80 -14.88 17.71
CA SER A 488 3.71 -13.49 17.22
C SER A 488 4.66 -12.55 17.96
N ALA A 489 5.11 -11.51 17.27
CA ALA A 489 5.77 -10.35 17.85
C ALA A 489 4.75 -9.50 18.63
N PRO A 490 5.19 -8.67 19.60
CA PRO A 490 4.26 -8.00 20.51
C PRO A 490 3.53 -6.79 19.91
N HIS A 491 3.82 -6.34 18.68
CA HIS A 491 3.31 -5.08 18.13
C HIS A 491 1.78 -4.94 18.17
N ALA A 492 1.02 -6.00 17.86
CA ALA A 492 -0.44 -6.00 17.98
C ALA A 492 -0.95 -5.66 19.39
N ASN A 493 -0.15 -5.96 20.42
CA ASN A 493 -0.53 -5.84 21.83
C ASN A 493 0.08 -4.63 22.55
N VAL A 494 1.21 -4.11 22.08
CA VAL A 494 1.96 -3.03 22.77
C VAL A 494 1.84 -1.69 22.07
N VAL A 495 1.54 -1.67 20.76
CA VAL A 495 1.36 -0.42 20.01
C VAL A 495 -0.08 0.04 20.19
N SER A 496 -0.27 1.14 20.92
CA SER A 496 -1.59 1.78 21.03
C SER A 496 -2.10 2.21 19.66
N ASN A 497 -3.37 1.92 19.36
CA ASN A 497 -4.00 2.16 18.05
C ASN A 497 -3.36 1.41 16.86
N THR A 498 -2.50 0.41 17.13
CA THR A 498 -1.86 -0.46 16.15
C THR A 498 -1.39 0.28 14.89
N CYS A 499 -2.11 0.12 13.77
CA CYS A 499 -1.79 0.71 12.47
C CYS A 499 -1.64 2.24 12.56
N ALA A 500 -2.61 2.92 13.18
CA ALA A 500 -2.60 4.37 13.31
C ALA A 500 -1.52 4.85 14.30
N GLY A 501 -1.15 4.02 15.28
CA GLY A 501 -0.05 4.32 16.20
C GLY A 501 1.29 4.54 15.49
N CYS A 502 1.57 3.76 14.45
CA CYS A 502 2.80 3.90 13.66
C CYS A 502 2.61 4.80 12.43
N HIS A 503 1.65 4.48 11.57
CA HIS A 503 1.49 5.11 10.25
C HIS A 503 0.98 6.54 10.32
N MET A 504 0.27 6.89 11.41
CA MET A 504 -0.25 8.25 11.62
C MET A 504 0.50 8.99 12.74
N GLN A 505 1.76 8.61 13.01
CA GLN A 505 2.60 9.31 13.98
C GLN A 505 2.63 10.82 13.71
N THR A 506 2.60 11.61 14.78
CA THR A 506 2.58 13.07 14.67
C THR A 506 3.94 13.60 14.27
N ILE A 507 3.97 14.44 13.23
CA ILE A 507 5.19 15.08 12.74
C ILE A 507 5.13 16.57 13.07
N ALA A 508 6.18 17.08 13.70
CA ALA A 508 6.28 18.51 14.01
C ALA A 508 6.36 19.35 12.73
N ALA A 509 5.75 20.54 12.72
CA ALA A 509 5.76 21.42 11.55
C ALA A 509 7.16 21.89 11.12
N THR A 510 8.15 21.80 12.00
CA THR A 510 9.57 22.12 11.73
C THR A 510 10.36 20.93 11.16
N ASP A 511 9.78 19.73 11.16
CA ASP A 511 10.45 18.52 10.71
C ASP A 511 10.41 18.42 9.17
N PRO A 512 11.52 18.04 8.49
CA PRO A 512 11.53 17.84 7.04
C PRO A 512 10.51 16.83 6.50
N ALA A 513 10.06 15.90 7.33
CA ALA A 513 9.03 14.89 7.05
C ALA A 513 7.61 15.44 7.11
N PHE A 514 7.40 16.66 7.65
CA PHE A 514 6.08 17.27 7.78
C PHE A 514 5.34 17.30 6.44
N THR A 515 4.09 16.81 6.43
CA THR A 515 3.23 16.59 5.24
C THR A 515 3.73 15.57 4.21
N LYS A 516 4.85 14.89 4.46
CA LYS A 516 5.45 13.88 3.56
C LYS A 516 5.43 12.46 4.12
N ALA A 517 5.46 12.33 5.45
CA ALA A 517 5.31 11.09 6.19
C ALA A 517 4.48 11.32 7.47
N GLY A 518 4.01 10.23 8.12
CA GLY A 518 3.14 10.28 9.28
C GLY A 518 1.76 10.92 8.99
N GLY A 519 1.01 11.22 10.04
CA GLY A 519 -0.32 11.85 9.91
C GLY A 519 -1.23 11.18 8.87
N HIS A 520 -1.91 11.97 8.04
CA HIS A 520 -2.79 11.46 6.97
C HIS A 520 -2.04 11.12 5.66
N THR A 521 -0.71 11.12 5.67
CA THR A 521 0.08 10.53 4.56
C THR A 521 0.09 9.00 4.66
N PHE A 522 -0.04 8.48 5.89
CA PHE A 522 0.11 7.06 6.28
C PHE A 522 1.49 6.45 5.98
N LYS A 523 2.44 7.26 5.51
CA LYS A 523 3.77 6.82 5.11
C LYS A 523 4.71 6.77 6.31
N MET A 524 5.56 5.76 6.30
CA MET A 524 6.62 5.58 7.29
C MET A 524 7.97 6.13 6.80
N SER A 525 8.05 6.64 5.58
CA SER A 525 9.25 7.23 5.00
C SER A 525 8.91 8.44 4.13
N TYR A 526 9.90 9.29 3.87
CA TYR A 526 9.77 10.38 2.90
C TYR A 526 11.04 10.51 2.05
N ILE A 527 10.89 11.07 0.86
CA ILE A 527 12.04 11.44 0.03
C ILE A 527 12.53 12.83 0.44
N ASN A 528 13.78 12.92 0.87
CA ASN A 528 14.40 14.19 1.25
C ASN A 528 14.81 15.02 0.01
N THR A 529 15.38 16.21 0.24
CA THR A 529 15.79 17.13 -0.84
C THR A 529 16.87 16.57 -1.77
N ASN A 530 17.59 15.54 -1.34
CA ASN A 530 18.64 14.88 -2.13
C ASN A 530 18.11 13.65 -2.89
N GLY A 531 16.79 13.39 -2.85
CA GLY A 531 16.20 12.22 -3.50
C GLY A 531 16.39 10.91 -2.72
N ILE A 532 16.83 10.97 -1.46
CA ILE A 532 17.07 9.79 -0.62
C ILE A 532 15.81 9.52 0.20
N GLU A 533 15.40 8.25 0.27
CA GLU A 533 14.35 7.78 1.16
C GLU A 533 14.85 7.75 2.61
N VAL A 534 14.12 8.43 3.50
CA VAL A 534 14.45 8.56 4.91
C VAL A 534 13.32 7.92 5.74
N PRO A 535 13.62 6.87 6.52
CA PRO A 535 12.69 6.28 7.48
C PRO A 535 12.30 7.26 8.59
N VAL A 536 11.03 7.21 9.02
CA VAL A 536 10.51 7.97 10.16
C VAL A 536 10.28 7.01 11.33
N THR A 537 11.28 6.90 12.19
CA THR A 537 11.38 5.90 13.26
C THR A 537 11.04 6.43 14.66
N TYR A 538 10.41 7.61 14.75
CA TYR A 538 10.19 8.30 16.02
C TYR A 538 9.34 7.47 17.00
N VAL A 539 8.26 6.85 16.50
CA VAL A 539 7.43 5.93 17.29
C VAL A 539 8.21 4.69 17.75
N CYS A 540 9.12 4.17 16.93
CA CYS A 540 9.92 2.98 17.24
C CYS A 540 10.85 3.24 18.44
N SER A 541 11.37 4.46 18.54
CA SER A 541 12.38 4.83 19.53
C SER A 541 11.89 4.75 20.98
N GLN A 542 10.57 4.75 21.18
CA GLN A 542 9.93 4.59 22.49
C GLN A 542 10.17 3.20 23.11
N CYS A 543 10.37 2.17 22.27
CA CYS A 543 10.57 0.79 22.72
C CYS A 543 11.92 0.20 22.30
N HIS A 544 12.48 0.64 21.17
CA HIS A 544 13.72 0.09 20.61
C HIS A 544 14.97 0.93 20.88
N GLY A 545 14.85 2.05 21.60
CA GLY A 545 15.93 3.02 21.76
C GLY A 545 16.23 3.76 20.46
N THR A 546 17.41 4.37 20.33
CA THR A 546 17.75 5.14 19.13
C THR A 546 17.91 4.23 17.92
N VAL A 547 16.92 4.27 17.01
CA VAL A 547 16.91 3.55 15.74
C VAL A 547 16.69 4.53 14.59
N THR A 548 17.38 4.32 13.48
CA THR A 548 17.29 5.20 12.29
C THR A 548 16.70 4.48 11.07
N ASP A 549 16.39 3.20 11.22
CA ASP A 549 15.89 2.33 10.14
C ASP A 549 14.88 1.31 10.71
N PHE A 550 14.05 0.74 9.83
CA PHE A 550 13.10 -0.32 10.17
C PHE A 550 13.76 -1.71 10.18
N ASP A 551 14.91 -1.87 9.52
CA ASP A 551 15.71 -3.09 9.52
C ASP A 551 16.51 -3.27 10.82
N ILE A 552 15.80 -3.26 11.94
CA ILE A 552 16.38 -3.32 13.29
C ILE A 552 17.03 -4.71 13.51
N PRO A 553 18.25 -4.79 14.11
CA PRO A 553 18.92 -6.05 14.40
C PRO A 553 18.04 -7.05 15.16
N ALA A 554 18.00 -8.27 14.67
CA ALA A 554 17.24 -9.38 15.24
C ALA A 554 18.15 -10.61 15.44
N PRO A 555 17.76 -11.60 16.27
CA PRO A 555 18.47 -12.87 16.35
C PRO A 555 18.70 -13.49 14.97
N ASP A 556 19.75 -14.30 14.83
CA ASP A 556 20.04 -14.98 13.57
C ASP A 556 19.00 -16.08 13.30
N TYR A 557 18.11 -15.82 12.34
CA TYR A 557 17.07 -16.73 11.90
C TYR A 557 17.45 -17.54 10.66
N VAL A 558 18.47 -17.09 9.92
CA VAL A 558 18.91 -17.64 8.62
C VAL A 558 20.14 -18.54 8.73
N GLY A 559 20.83 -18.53 9.88
CA GLY A 559 21.93 -19.44 10.20
C GLY A 559 23.29 -19.00 9.66
N TYR A 560 23.54 -17.70 9.52
CA TYR A 560 24.84 -17.16 9.10
C TYR A 560 25.83 -16.96 10.26
N GLY A 561 25.41 -17.16 11.50
CA GLY A 561 26.23 -17.08 12.70
C GLY A 561 26.36 -15.67 13.29
N TYR A 562 25.62 -14.69 12.79
CA TYR A 562 25.60 -13.32 13.33
C TYR A 562 24.25 -12.63 13.12
N SER A 563 23.97 -11.60 13.93
CA SER A 563 22.71 -10.83 13.88
C SER A 563 22.65 -9.93 12.65
N GLN A 564 21.51 -9.92 11.98
CA GLN A 564 21.18 -9.02 10.88
C GLN A 564 19.84 -8.32 11.16
N GLY A 565 19.53 -7.27 10.39
CA GLY A 565 18.23 -6.62 10.46
C GLY A 565 17.08 -7.57 10.07
N ILE A 566 15.91 -7.36 10.66
CA ILE A 566 14.76 -8.25 10.46
C ILE A 566 14.24 -8.29 9.02
N GLN A 567 14.18 -7.15 8.33
CA GLN A 567 13.72 -7.07 6.94
C GLN A 567 14.69 -7.78 6.01
N THR A 568 16.00 -7.62 6.24
CA THR A 568 17.05 -8.35 5.53
C THR A 568 16.87 -9.86 5.69
N GLN A 569 16.66 -10.34 6.92
CA GLN A 569 16.49 -11.77 7.19
C GLN A 569 15.21 -12.35 6.58
N VAL A 570 14.08 -11.62 6.63
CA VAL A 570 12.83 -12.03 5.98
C VAL A 570 13.00 -12.10 4.46
N GLN A 571 13.70 -11.15 3.84
CA GLN A 571 13.99 -11.18 2.41
C GLN A 571 14.85 -12.40 2.02
N ILE A 572 15.85 -12.76 2.84
CA ILE A 572 16.66 -13.97 2.62
C ILE A 572 15.79 -15.22 2.68
N LEU A 573 14.89 -15.33 3.66
CA LEU A 573 13.96 -16.46 3.78
C LEU A 573 12.96 -16.53 2.62
N LEU A 574 12.46 -15.39 2.13
CA LEU A 574 11.63 -15.34 0.92
C LEU A 574 12.42 -15.86 -0.29
N ASN A 575 13.68 -15.43 -0.46
CA ASN A 575 14.55 -15.91 -1.54
C ASN A 575 14.77 -17.43 -1.45
N GLN A 576 15.08 -17.95 -0.26
CA GLN A 576 15.22 -19.39 0.00
C GLN A 576 13.96 -20.17 -0.36
N LEU A 577 12.79 -19.72 0.11
CA LEU A 577 11.52 -20.36 -0.21
C LEU A 577 11.23 -20.32 -1.72
N SER A 578 11.53 -19.21 -2.39
CA SER A 578 11.28 -19.04 -3.82
C SER A 578 12.07 -20.02 -4.70
N MET A 579 13.29 -20.38 -4.29
CA MET A 579 14.12 -21.39 -4.98
C MET A 579 13.53 -22.80 -4.89
N LEU A 580 12.74 -23.08 -3.85
CA LEU A 580 12.09 -24.36 -3.61
C LEU A 580 10.74 -24.49 -4.35
N LEU A 581 10.28 -23.42 -4.97
CA LEU A 581 9.02 -23.41 -5.74
C LEU A 581 9.29 -23.73 -7.23
N PRO A 582 8.40 -24.50 -7.89
CA PRO A 582 8.53 -24.88 -9.29
C PRO A 582 8.40 -23.68 -10.23
N PRO A 583 8.84 -23.70 -11.49
CA PRO A 583 8.68 -22.56 -12.40
C PRO A 583 7.21 -22.19 -12.64
N LYS A 584 6.93 -20.91 -12.93
CA LYS A 584 5.57 -20.44 -13.28
C LYS A 584 5.07 -21.16 -14.54
N GLY A 585 3.91 -21.80 -14.43
CA GLY A 585 3.23 -22.39 -15.57
C GLY A 585 2.35 -23.56 -15.17
N TYR A 586 1.36 -23.84 -16.02
CA TYR A 586 0.53 -25.03 -15.88
C TYR A 586 1.31 -26.27 -16.35
N GLN A 587 1.37 -27.31 -15.51
CA GLN A 587 1.92 -28.62 -15.88
C GLN A 587 0.80 -29.64 -15.92
N ALA A 588 0.50 -30.26 -17.07
CA ALA A 588 -0.62 -31.21 -17.18
C ALA A 588 -0.54 -32.38 -16.18
N ASN A 589 0.67 -32.87 -15.89
CA ASN A 589 0.90 -33.88 -14.86
C ASN A 589 1.40 -33.23 -13.56
N PRO A 590 0.68 -33.35 -12.43
CA PRO A 590 1.11 -32.82 -11.14
C PRO A 590 2.49 -33.33 -10.67
N ALA A 591 2.93 -34.50 -11.14
CA ALA A 591 4.25 -35.05 -10.81
C ALA A 591 5.42 -34.25 -11.45
N ASN A 592 5.14 -33.42 -12.46
CA ASN A 592 6.16 -32.62 -13.14
C ASN A 592 6.50 -31.32 -12.40
N TYR A 593 5.76 -30.97 -11.35
CA TYR A 593 6.12 -29.82 -10.51
C TYR A 593 7.37 -30.15 -9.68
N VAL A 594 8.50 -29.61 -10.11
CA VAL A 594 9.81 -29.74 -9.46
C VAL A 594 10.40 -28.36 -9.21
N ALA A 595 11.07 -28.18 -8.07
CA ALA A 595 11.82 -26.96 -7.78
C ALA A 595 12.91 -26.74 -8.83
N ASP A 596 13.13 -25.48 -9.24
CA ASP A 596 14.15 -25.12 -10.23
C ASP A 596 15.40 -24.48 -9.62
N GLY A 597 15.41 -24.20 -8.31
CA GLY A 597 16.56 -23.64 -7.60
C GLY A 597 16.83 -22.15 -7.88
N VAL A 598 15.92 -21.43 -8.53
CA VAL A 598 16.14 -20.03 -8.93
C VAL A 598 15.43 -19.07 -7.99
N VAL A 599 16.12 -18.01 -7.53
CA VAL A 599 15.49 -16.94 -6.75
C VAL A 599 14.51 -16.17 -7.64
N LYS A 600 13.28 -15.95 -7.17
CA LYS A 600 12.22 -15.34 -7.98
C LYS A 600 11.14 -14.66 -7.13
N THR A 601 10.42 -13.73 -7.76
CA THR A 601 9.22 -13.11 -7.18
C THR A 601 7.98 -13.91 -7.54
N ILE A 602 7.21 -14.31 -6.52
CA ILE A 602 5.92 -14.99 -6.68
C ILE A 602 4.80 -13.94 -6.73
N ASN A 603 3.79 -14.17 -7.58
CA ASN A 603 2.59 -13.33 -7.67
C ASN A 603 1.31 -14.18 -7.70
N TYR A 604 0.14 -13.58 -7.64
CA TYR A 604 -1.14 -14.30 -7.56
C TYR A 604 -1.46 -15.19 -8.77
N GLN A 605 -0.79 -15.00 -9.91
CA GLN A 605 -0.94 -15.86 -11.09
C GLN A 605 -0.06 -17.13 -11.04
N TRP A 606 0.69 -17.33 -9.97
CA TRP A 606 1.50 -18.52 -9.76
C TRP A 606 0.72 -19.74 -9.29
N GLY A 607 -0.38 -19.51 -8.56
CA GLY A 607 -1.29 -20.60 -8.23
C GLY A 607 -1.76 -21.24 -9.53
N ALA A 608 -1.50 -22.53 -9.69
CA ALA A 608 -2.13 -23.34 -10.71
C ALA A 608 -3.06 -24.33 -10.00
N THR A 609 -4.27 -24.50 -10.51
CA THR A 609 -5.30 -25.33 -9.85
C THR A 609 -4.89 -26.79 -9.71
N ASN A 610 -3.95 -27.27 -10.52
CA ASN A 610 -3.42 -28.63 -10.46
C ASN A 610 -2.02 -28.75 -9.82
N MET A 611 -1.50 -27.67 -9.23
CA MET A 611 -0.24 -27.70 -8.50
C MET A 611 -0.39 -28.55 -7.21
N PRO A 612 0.59 -29.41 -6.87
CA PRO A 612 0.56 -30.16 -5.62
C PRO A 612 0.40 -29.26 -4.39
N THR A 613 -0.40 -29.70 -3.42
CA THR A 613 -0.77 -28.94 -2.22
C THR A 613 0.43 -28.36 -1.47
N LYS A 614 1.55 -29.09 -1.36
CA LYS A 614 2.76 -28.60 -0.69
C LYS A 614 3.31 -27.29 -1.30
N TYR A 615 3.29 -27.17 -2.63
CA TYR A 615 3.75 -25.96 -3.31
C TYR A 615 2.71 -24.85 -3.25
N LEU A 616 1.41 -25.17 -3.29
CA LEU A 616 0.35 -24.18 -3.08
C LEU A 616 0.41 -23.57 -1.68
N ASN A 617 0.62 -24.39 -0.65
CA ASN A 617 0.75 -23.91 0.74
C ASN A 617 1.97 -23.00 0.90
N ALA A 618 3.12 -23.42 0.38
CA ALA A 618 4.35 -22.64 0.40
C ALA A 618 4.22 -21.32 -0.38
N ALA A 619 3.63 -21.36 -1.57
CA ALA A 619 3.38 -20.16 -2.37
C ALA A 619 2.38 -19.21 -1.70
N TYR A 620 1.39 -19.72 -0.97
CA TYR A 620 0.48 -18.89 -0.18
C TYR A 620 1.23 -18.13 0.91
N ASN A 621 2.03 -18.82 1.71
CA ASN A 621 2.81 -18.17 2.78
C ASN A 621 3.83 -17.18 2.23
N TYR A 622 4.48 -17.49 1.09
CA TYR A 622 5.31 -16.51 0.40
C TYR A 622 4.52 -15.23 0.10
N LEU A 623 3.36 -15.37 -0.56
CA LEU A 623 2.51 -14.23 -0.92
C LEU A 623 2.00 -13.47 0.30
N PHE A 624 1.64 -14.18 1.37
CA PHE A 624 1.19 -13.59 2.63
C PHE A 624 2.26 -12.70 3.24
N VAL A 625 3.50 -13.20 3.35
CA VAL A 625 4.61 -12.42 3.92
C VAL A 625 5.07 -11.30 2.98
N SER A 626 5.10 -11.54 1.66
CA SER A 626 5.54 -10.51 0.71
C SER A 626 4.51 -9.40 0.52
N ALA A 627 3.21 -9.74 0.47
CA ALA A 627 2.13 -8.77 0.25
C ALA A 627 1.80 -7.95 1.50
N ASP A 628 2.14 -8.44 2.69
CA ASP A 628 2.15 -7.62 3.91
C ASP A 628 3.03 -6.36 3.73
N GLY A 629 4.15 -6.49 3.01
CA GLY A 629 5.01 -5.37 2.59
C GLY A 629 5.87 -4.78 3.70
N SER A 630 5.73 -5.21 4.96
CA SER A 630 6.53 -4.72 6.08
C SER A 630 7.88 -5.44 6.22
N PHE A 631 8.07 -6.55 5.51
CA PHE A 631 9.22 -7.45 5.66
C PHE A 631 9.43 -7.90 7.12
N GLY A 632 8.33 -8.16 7.83
CA GLY A 632 8.35 -8.66 9.20
C GLY A 632 8.32 -7.58 10.28
N VAL A 633 8.24 -6.29 9.95
CA VAL A 633 8.07 -5.24 10.96
C VAL A 633 6.69 -5.35 11.63
N HIS A 634 5.63 -5.69 10.90
CA HIS A 634 4.31 -5.92 11.53
C HIS A 634 4.34 -7.08 12.50
N ASN A 635 4.94 -8.21 12.12
CA ASN A 635 5.05 -9.39 12.97
C ASN A 635 6.25 -10.29 12.61
N SER A 636 7.40 -9.98 13.20
CA SER A 636 8.68 -10.59 12.83
C SER A 636 8.72 -12.09 13.10
N LYS A 637 8.27 -12.50 14.29
CA LYS A 637 8.26 -13.90 14.69
C LYS A 637 7.32 -14.75 13.83
N TYR A 638 6.16 -14.20 13.47
CA TYR A 638 5.19 -14.90 12.64
C TYR A 638 5.68 -15.04 11.20
N ALA A 639 6.15 -13.95 10.60
CA ALA A 639 6.70 -13.96 9.24
C ALA A 639 7.88 -14.94 9.10
N VAL A 640 8.86 -14.88 10.01
CA VAL A 640 10.01 -15.79 10.02
C VAL A 640 9.55 -17.24 10.23
N GLY A 641 8.66 -17.49 11.18
CA GLY A 641 8.15 -18.84 11.46
C GLY A 641 7.41 -19.46 10.28
N LEU A 642 6.55 -18.69 9.59
CA LEU A 642 5.82 -19.15 8.40
C LEU A 642 6.76 -19.53 7.26
N LEU A 643 7.78 -18.72 6.99
CA LEU A 643 8.75 -18.98 5.93
C LEU A 643 9.60 -20.21 6.25
N LYS A 644 10.11 -20.31 7.49
CA LYS A 644 10.88 -21.48 7.94
C LYS A 644 10.05 -22.77 7.91
N ALA A 645 8.79 -22.72 8.35
CA ALA A 645 7.88 -23.87 8.29
C ALA A 645 7.59 -24.30 6.84
N SER A 646 7.48 -23.33 5.92
CA SER A 646 7.27 -23.60 4.49
C SER A 646 8.51 -24.20 3.83
N ILE A 647 9.70 -23.65 4.13
CA ILE A 647 10.99 -24.20 3.69
C ILE A 647 11.13 -25.64 4.20
N ALA A 648 10.92 -25.86 5.50
CA ALA A 648 10.98 -27.17 6.13
C ALA A 648 10.04 -28.18 5.48
N ASN A 649 8.82 -27.77 5.16
CA ASN A 649 7.86 -28.64 4.48
C ASN A 649 8.33 -29.06 3.08
N LEU A 650 8.96 -28.17 2.33
CA LEU A 650 9.43 -28.45 0.97
C LEU A 650 10.75 -29.22 0.93
N THR A 651 11.65 -28.98 1.88
CA THR A 651 12.95 -29.66 1.96
C THR A 651 12.91 -30.96 2.76
N GLY A 652 11.93 -31.09 3.66
CA GLY A 652 11.95 -32.09 4.72
C GLY A 652 13.07 -31.83 5.74
N ILE A 653 13.48 -30.57 5.94
CA ILE A 653 14.52 -30.15 6.90
C ILE A 653 13.91 -29.09 7.84
N SER A 654 13.53 -29.48 9.05
CA SER A 654 12.88 -28.61 10.05
C SER A 654 13.84 -27.72 10.83
N THR A 655 15.12 -28.13 10.93
CA THR A 655 16.16 -27.35 11.62
C THR A 655 16.94 -26.52 10.61
N ALA A 656 17.00 -25.20 10.80
CA ALA A 656 17.77 -24.32 9.90
C ALA A 656 19.26 -24.72 9.89
N GLY A 657 19.80 -25.02 8.69
CA GLY A 657 21.15 -25.56 8.53
C GLY A 657 21.31 -27.04 8.95
N GLY A 658 20.23 -27.71 9.34
CA GLY A 658 20.20 -29.12 9.75
C GLY A 658 20.13 -30.10 8.57
N LEU A 659 20.01 -31.39 8.88
CA LEU A 659 19.91 -32.47 7.89
C LEU A 659 18.45 -32.84 7.65
N PRO A 660 18.13 -33.64 6.61
CA PRO A 660 16.77 -34.05 6.38
C PRO A 660 16.16 -34.78 7.57
N ASP A 661 15.00 -34.31 8.01
CA ASP A 661 14.22 -34.83 9.13
C ASP A 661 13.99 -36.32 8.98
N ALA A 662 13.76 -36.82 7.76
CA ALA A 662 13.60 -38.26 7.54
C ALA A 662 14.84 -39.06 7.93
N TRP A 663 16.04 -38.54 7.64
CA TRP A 663 17.30 -39.15 8.05
C TRP A 663 17.54 -38.94 9.54
N GLU A 664 17.27 -37.76 10.08
CA GLU A 664 17.45 -37.48 11.51
C GLU A 664 16.49 -38.30 12.38
N ILE A 665 15.22 -38.45 11.98
CA ILE A 665 14.23 -39.31 12.65
C ILE A 665 14.63 -40.77 12.59
N ALA A 666 15.09 -41.26 11.43
CA ALA A 666 15.50 -42.65 11.27
C ALA A 666 16.67 -43.02 12.21
N ASN A 667 17.54 -42.05 12.54
CA ASN A 667 18.75 -42.30 13.31
C ASN A 667 18.70 -41.82 14.76
N PHE A 668 17.89 -40.81 15.08
CA PHE A 668 17.81 -40.17 16.40
C PHE A 668 16.39 -40.15 16.99
N GLY A 669 15.39 -40.66 16.25
CA GLY A 669 14.00 -40.73 16.68
C GLY A 669 13.23 -39.42 16.49
N SER A 670 11.93 -39.43 16.84
CA SER A 670 11.02 -38.29 16.64
C SER A 670 11.39 -37.01 17.41
N ASN A 671 12.29 -37.11 18.40
CA ASN A 671 12.77 -35.99 19.21
C ASN A 671 14.11 -35.42 18.73
N PHE A 672 14.55 -35.71 17.50
CA PHE A 672 15.85 -35.29 16.96
C PHE A 672 16.11 -33.79 17.09
N ALA A 673 15.09 -32.94 16.92
CA ALA A 673 15.24 -31.48 16.92
C ALA A 673 15.74 -30.90 18.26
N SER A 674 15.49 -31.58 19.39
CA SER A 674 16.03 -31.19 20.71
C SER A 674 17.25 -32.03 21.12
N ASN A 675 17.68 -32.96 20.27
CA ASN A 675 18.81 -33.82 20.54
C ASN A 675 20.11 -33.18 20.02
N PRO A 676 21.04 -32.74 20.89
CA PRO A 676 22.29 -32.12 20.45
C PRO A 676 23.17 -33.06 19.60
N LEU A 677 22.95 -34.38 19.68
CA LEU A 677 23.64 -35.37 18.85
C LEU A 677 23.11 -35.42 17.40
N ALA A 678 21.91 -34.91 17.14
CA ALA A 678 21.34 -34.91 15.79
C ALA A 678 21.94 -33.79 14.91
N GLY A 679 22.56 -32.77 15.50
CA GLY A 679 23.07 -31.61 14.76
C GLY A 679 24.03 -31.97 13.62
N PRO A 680 24.08 -31.16 12.56
CA PRO A 680 24.86 -31.46 11.34
C PRO A 680 26.36 -31.62 11.63
N ASN A 681 26.89 -30.86 12.60
CA ASN A 681 28.30 -30.91 13.02
C ASN A 681 28.56 -31.87 14.19
N ALA A 682 27.54 -32.55 14.71
CA ALA A 682 27.73 -33.55 15.75
C ALA A 682 28.48 -34.77 15.19
N VAL A 683 29.39 -35.32 15.99
CA VAL A 683 30.19 -36.48 15.65
C VAL A 683 29.71 -37.65 16.51
N ASN A 684 29.07 -38.63 15.86
CA ASN A 684 28.44 -39.77 16.54
C ASN A 684 29.12 -41.12 16.24
N ASN A 685 30.30 -41.08 15.63
CA ASN A 685 31.10 -42.24 15.29
C ASN A 685 32.54 -42.06 15.81
N PRO A 686 33.24 -43.17 16.14
CA PRO A 686 34.63 -43.11 16.56
C PRO A 686 35.60 -42.73 15.44
N ALA A 687 35.12 -42.57 14.20
CA ALA A 687 35.88 -42.11 13.04
C ALA A 687 36.03 -40.58 12.97
N GLY A 688 35.36 -39.82 13.84
CA GLY A 688 35.48 -38.36 13.86
C GLY A 688 34.68 -37.64 12.76
N ILE A 689 33.81 -38.36 12.05
CA ILE A 689 33.09 -37.82 10.87
C ILE A 689 31.77 -37.17 11.31
N PRO A 690 31.50 -35.90 10.96
CA PRO A 690 30.28 -35.21 11.34
C PRO A 690 29.06 -35.75 10.58
N ASN A 691 27.87 -35.60 11.18
CA ASN A 691 26.60 -36.09 10.63
C ASN A 691 26.32 -35.60 9.21
N TRP A 692 26.65 -34.36 8.86
CA TRP A 692 26.40 -33.83 7.51
C TRP A 692 27.13 -34.64 6.43
N MET A 693 28.33 -35.10 6.77
CA MET A 693 29.15 -35.90 5.88
C MET A 693 28.67 -37.34 5.85
N MET A 694 28.22 -37.90 6.99
CA MET A 694 27.57 -39.21 7.02
C MET A 694 26.32 -39.24 6.13
N TYR A 695 25.47 -38.21 6.23
CA TYR A 695 24.29 -38.06 5.37
C TYR A 695 24.66 -37.95 3.88
N ALA A 696 25.62 -37.09 3.54
CA ALA A 696 26.05 -36.91 2.14
C ALA A 696 26.58 -38.20 1.49
N LEU A 697 27.09 -39.12 2.31
CA LEU A 697 27.59 -40.43 1.87
C LEU A 697 26.53 -41.55 1.95
N GLY A 698 25.29 -41.23 2.36
CA GLY A 698 24.20 -42.19 2.49
C GLY A 698 24.33 -43.13 3.69
N LEU A 699 25.00 -42.70 4.77
CA LEU A 699 25.34 -43.54 5.92
C LEU A 699 24.54 -43.16 7.17
N ALA A 700 24.36 -44.13 8.09
CA ALA A 700 23.87 -43.86 9.45
C ALA A 700 24.98 -43.18 10.29
N PRO A 701 24.65 -42.33 11.29
CA PRO A 701 25.64 -41.63 12.12
C PRO A 701 26.65 -42.52 12.81
N ASN A 702 26.25 -43.77 13.11
CA ASN A 702 27.03 -44.81 13.78
C ASN A 702 27.46 -45.93 12.81
N ALA A 703 27.43 -45.70 11.49
CA ALA A 703 27.80 -46.71 10.51
C ALA A 703 29.20 -47.25 10.79
N GLY A 704 29.34 -48.58 10.72
CA GLY A 704 30.62 -49.24 10.90
C GLY A 704 31.60 -48.83 9.81
N PHE A 705 32.86 -48.64 10.20
CA PHE A 705 33.95 -48.34 9.30
C PHE A 705 35.11 -49.32 9.51
N THR A 706 35.92 -49.49 8.48
CA THR A 706 37.23 -50.13 8.63
C THR A 706 38.32 -49.08 8.46
N VAL A 707 39.34 -49.17 9.30
CA VAL A 707 40.58 -48.41 9.13
C VAL A 707 41.57 -49.38 8.52
N ALA A 708 41.72 -49.36 7.19
CA ALA A 708 42.80 -50.13 6.57
C ALA A 708 44.08 -49.32 6.71
N GLY A 709 45.16 -49.97 7.18
CA GLY A 709 46.43 -49.37 7.57
C GLY A 709 46.88 -48.21 6.68
N SER A 710 46.37 -47.02 6.98
CA SER A 710 46.67 -45.79 6.26
C SER A 710 46.00 -44.51 6.78
N GLY A 711 45.33 -44.53 7.95
CA GLY A 711 44.51 -43.38 8.37
C GLY A 711 43.34 -43.07 7.44
N VAL A 712 43.10 -43.94 6.45
CA VAL A 712 41.97 -43.89 5.53
C VAL A 712 40.81 -44.60 6.17
N ILE A 713 39.70 -43.89 6.29
CA ILE A 713 38.46 -44.42 6.85
C ILE A 713 37.62 -44.92 5.68
N TYR A 714 37.30 -46.21 5.72
CA TYR A 714 36.48 -46.86 4.72
C TYR A 714 35.07 -47.08 5.22
N PHE A 715 34.10 -46.57 4.46
CA PHE A 715 32.69 -46.87 4.65
C PHE A 715 32.17 -47.69 3.46
N ASN A 716 31.28 -48.62 3.73
CA ASN A 716 30.48 -49.27 2.70
C ASN A 716 29.19 -48.45 2.55
N GLY A 717 29.11 -47.61 1.51
CA GLY A 717 27.96 -46.74 1.26
C GLY A 717 27.01 -47.32 0.20
N ASP A 718 25.72 -47.05 0.34
CA ASP A 718 24.68 -47.64 -0.52
C ASP A 718 24.39 -46.84 -1.81
N ASN A 719 24.92 -45.61 -1.96
CA ASN A 719 24.56 -44.71 -3.07
C ASN A 719 25.72 -43.84 -3.61
N ILE A 720 26.78 -44.43 -4.16
CA ILE A 720 27.75 -43.69 -5.00
C ILE A 720 27.84 -44.32 -6.39
N VAL A 721 27.53 -43.50 -7.39
CA VAL A 721 27.35 -43.87 -8.80
C VAL A 721 28.68 -44.29 -9.46
N ASN A 722 28.66 -45.46 -10.13
CA ASN A 722 29.62 -45.94 -11.16
C ASN A 722 31.07 -46.29 -10.74
N GLY A 723 31.25 -47.28 -9.87
CA GLY A 723 32.52 -48.00 -9.73
C GLY A 723 32.32 -49.32 -8.98
N ALA A 724 33.02 -50.39 -9.37
CA ALA A 724 32.78 -51.78 -8.98
C ALA A 724 32.97 -52.15 -7.49
N THR A 725 33.01 -51.18 -6.57
CA THR A 725 33.04 -51.39 -5.12
C THR A 725 32.33 -50.24 -4.39
N ASN A 726 31.38 -50.55 -3.51
CA ASN A 726 30.64 -49.63 -2.63
C ASN A 726 31.52 -48.99 -1.51
N THR A 727 32.83 -49.01 -1.66
CA THR A 727 33.79 -48.66 -0.61
C THR A 727 34.33 -47.25 -0.83
N ILE A 728 34.06 -46.36 0.12
CA ILE A 728 34.41 -44.93 0.08
C ILE A 728 35.65 -44.71 0.94
N ALA A 729 36.70 -44.09 0.40
CA ALA A 729 37.94 -43.78 1.12
C ALA A 729 38.00 -42.29 1.52
N ILE A 730 38.01 -42.00 2.82
CA ILE A 730 38.21 -40.64 3.33
C ILE A 730 39.67 -40.49 3.78
N TYR A 731 40.37 -39.53 3.18
CA TYR A 731 41.78 -39.23 3.49
C TYR A 731 41.88 -38.05 4.47
N THR A 732 42.75 -38.15 5.46
CA THR A 732 43.08 -37.03 6.36
C THR A 732 44.06 -36.09 5.66
N ALA A 733 43.65 -34.84 5.39
CA ALA A 733 44.52 -33.78 4.86
C ALA A 733 44.67 -32.66 5.90
N ALA A 734 45.82 -32.00 5.94
CA ALA A 734 46.03 -30.79 6.72
C ALA A 734 46.05 -29.58 5.78
N GLU A 735 45.28 -28.56 6.11
CA GLU A 735 45.43 -27.23 5.52
C GLU A 735 46.35 -26.41 6.41
N VAL A 736 47.48 -25.95 5.86
CA VAL A 736 48.45 -25.10 6.56
C VAL A 736 48.37 -23.72 5.95
N ALA A 737 47.73 -22.78 6.66
CA ALA A 737 47.64 -21.38 6.28
C ALA A 737 48.66 -20.54 7.08
N PHE A 738 49.40 -19.68 6.39
CA PHE A 738 50.39 -18.80 7.01
C PHE A 738 50.63 -17.52 6.20
N ASP A 739 50.99 -16.45 6.89
CA ASP A 739 51.32 -15.17 6.28
C ASP A 739 52.71 -15.20 5.65
N THR A 740 52.83 -14.60 4.46
CA THR A 740 54.08 -14.62 3.69
C THR A 740 54.65 -13.23 3.48
N VAL A 741 55.97 -13.17 3.32
CA VAL A 741 56.71 -11.94 2.99
C VAL A 741 57.21 -12.03 1.56
N VAL A 742 57.01 -10.97 0.77
CA VAL A 742 57.50 -10.88 -0.62
C VAL A 742 59.01 -11.08 -0.66
N GLY A 743 59.47 -11.99 -1.52
CA GLY A 743 60.89 -12.30 -1.70
C GLY A 743 61.43 -13.41 -0.79
N THR A 744 60.64 -13.90 0.17
CA THR A 744 60.98 -15.07 1.01
C THR A 744 60.40 -16.34 0.40
N THR A 745 61.17 -17.43 0.43
CA THR A 745 60.68 -18.76 0.02
C THR A 745 60.43 -19.61 1.26
N TYR A 746 59.32 -20.33 1.25
CA TYR A 746 58.86 -21.15 2.37
C TYR A 746 58.82 -22.62 1.96
N GLN A 747 59.17 -23.52 2.87
CA GLN A 747 59.01 -24.96 2.71
C GLN A 747 58.16 -25.49 3.86
N ILE A 748 57.12 -26.24 3.53
CA ILE A 748 56.34 -26.96 4.54
C ILE A 748 57.12 -28.21 4.88
N GLN A 749 57.26 -28.48 6.18
CA GLN A 749 57.88 -29.69 6.68
C GLN A 749 56.92 -30.46 7.58
N GLY A 750 56.96 -31.78 7.47
CA GLY A 750 56.20 -32.71 8.28
C GLY A 750 57.12 -33.60 9.10
N ILE A 751 56.69 -33.97 10.30
CA ILE A 751 57.37 -34.95 11.15
C ILE A 751 56.35 -35.80 11.90
N THR A 752 56.61 -37.09 12.03
CA THR A 752 55.66 -38.06 12.61
C THR A 752 55.77 -38.18 14.14
N ALA A 753 56.85 -37.68 14.74
CA ALA A 753 57.05 -37.55 16.19
C ALA A 753 58.09 -36.45 16.48
N LEU A 754 57.92 -35.67 17.54
CA LEU A 754 58.79 -34.51 17.86
C LEU A 754 60.24 -34.86 18.23
N THR A 755 60.61 -36.13 18.21
CA THR A 755 61.95 -36.65 18.53
C THR A 755 62.77 -37.03 17.28
N GLY A 756 62.25 -36.81 16.06
CA GLY A 756 62.90 -37.19 14.79
C GLY A 756 63.38 -36.03 13.91
N SER A 757 63.59 -36.31 12.62
CA SER A 757 63.98 -35.32 11.60
C SER A 757 62.80 -34.87 10.74
N TRP A 758 62.67 -33.56 10.56
CA TRP A 758 61.64 -32.92 9.72
C TRP A 758 61.88 -33.19 8.23
N GLN A 759 60.83 -33.60 7.52
CA GLN A 759 60.87 -33.90 6.09
C GLN A 759 60.14 -32.82 5.28
N ASN A 760 60.66 -32.45 4.12
CA ASN A 760 60.00 -31.51 3.23
C ASN A 760 58.73 -32.14 2.63
N ILE A 761 57.61 -31.43 2.75
CA ILE A 761 56.30 -31.80 2.19
C ILE A 761 55.97 -30.83 1.06
N GLY A 762 55.92 -31.33 -0.17
CA GLY A 762 55.66 -30.52 -1.35
C GLY A 762 56.84 -29.66 -1.81
N THR A 763 56.57 -28.79 -2.77
CA THR A 763 57.56 -27.85 -3.34
C THR A 763 57.62 -26.54 -2.54
N ASN A 764 58.72 -25.83 -2.67
CA ASN A 764 58.89 -24.48 -2.18
C ASN A 764 57.74 -23.54 -2.60
N ILE A 765 57.31 -22.67 -1.68
CA ILE A 765 56.23 -21.70 -1.83
C ILE A 765 56.84 -20.30 -1.81
N VAL A 766 56.66 -19.54 -2.88
CA VAL A 766 57.16 -18.15 -2.97
C VAL A 766 56.20 -17.23 -2.23
N GLY A 767 56.72 -16.43 -1.30
CA GLY A 767 55.95 -15.45 -0.55
C GLY A 767 55.45 -14.31 -1.43
N THR A 768 54.17 -13.97 -1.27
CA THR A 768 53.46 -12.96 -2.07
C THR A 768 53.11 -11.71 -1.27
N GLY A 769 53.36 -11.69 0.05
CA GLY A 769 52.95 -10.60 0.93
C GLY A 769 51.55 -10.77 1.53
N SER A 770 50.84 -11.82 1.14
CA SER A 770 49.51 -12.19 1.63
C SER A 770 49.53 -13.57 2.31
N SER A 771 48.47 -13.90 3.05
CA SER A 771 48.27 -15.25 3.59
C SER A 771 48.14 -16.26 2.45
N ILE A 772 48.91 -17.34 2.52
CA ILE A 772 48.84 -18.45 1.56
C ILE A 772 48.34 -19.68 2.30
N SER A 773 47.36 -20.37 1.71
CA SER A 773 46.91 -21.67 2.17
C SER A 773 47.52 -22.78 1.31
N TYR A 774 48.07 -23.80 1.97
CA TYR A 774 48.57 -25.00 1.33
C TYR A 774 47.88 -26.24 1.89
N VAL A 775 47.18 -26.97 1.03
CA VAL A 775 46.60 -28.28 1.35
C VAL A 775 47.65 -29.35 1.12
N THR A 776 48.03 -30.09 2.16
CA THR A 776 49.07 -31.10 2.05
C THR A 776 48.66 -32.21 1.08
N PRO A 777 49.51 -32.59 0.10
CA PRO A 777 49.23 -33.69 -0.82
C PRO A 777 49.50 -35.02 -0.12
N THR A 778 48.69 -35.40 0.87
CA THR A 778 48.91 -36.63 1.62
C THR A 778 47.71 -37.55 1.54
N ARG A 779 47.80 -38.51 0.62
CA ARG A 779 47.14 -39.82 0.72
C ARG A 779 47.94 -40.73 1.68
N GLY A 780 48.38 -40.21 2.83
CA GLY A 780 49.40 -40.81 3.70
C GLY A 780 48.93 -41.08 5.14
N THR A 781 49.65 -41.96 5.83
CA THR A 781 49.11 -42.78 6.92
C THR A 781 49.45 -42.36 8.34
N THR A 782 50.23 -41.29 8.49
CA THR A 782 50.88 -40.95 9.76
C THR A 782 50.43 -39.57 10.21
N GLN A 783 49.96 -39.45 11.46
CA GLN A 783 49.77 -38.14 12.09
C GLN A 783 51.12 -37.42 12.07
N MET A 784 51.13 -36.20 11.54
CA MET A 784 52.33 -35.39 11.44
C MET A 784 52.10 -34.06 12.13
N PHE A 785 53.14 -33.58 12.82
CA PHE A 785 53.26 -32.16 13.11
C PHE A 785 53.74 -31.47 11.84
N PHE A 786 53.19 -30.29 11.57
CA PHE A 786 53.60 -29.47 10.45
C PHE A 786 54.27 -28.21 10.97
N ARG A 787 55.26 -27.74 10.21
CA ARG A 787 55.83 -26.42 10.37
C ARG A 787 56.10 -25.80 9.02
N VAL A 788 56.16 -24.48 9.02
CA VAL A 788 56.63 -23.69 7.88
C VAL A 788 58.02 -23.20 8.22
N VAL A 789 58.98 -23.42 7.32
CA VAL A 789 60.35 -22.92 7.49
C VAL A 789 60.75 -22.05 6.30
N HIS A 790 61.61 -21.07 6.54
CA HIS A 790 62.24 -20.32 5.46
C HIS A 790 63.31 -21.20 4.79
N THR A 791 63.30 -21.27 3.48
CA THR A 791 64.44 -21.78 2.70
C THR A 791 65.40 -20.62 2.40
N PRO A 792 66.72 -20.77 2.64
CA PRO A 792 67.71 -19.74 2.33
C PRO A 792 67.69 -19.28 0.87
#